data_AF-A0A6I1GS68-F1
#
_entry.id   AF-A0A6I1GS68-F1
#
_cell.length_a   1.000
_cell.length_b   1.000
_cell.length_c   1.000
_cell.angle_alpha   90.00
_cell.angle_beta   90.00
_cell.angle_gamma   90.00
#
_symmetry.space_group_name_H-M   'P 1'
#
loop_
_entity.id
_entity.type
_entity.pdbx_description
1 polymer ?
#
loop_
_entity_poly.entity_id
_entity_poly.type
_entity_poly.pdbx_seq_one_letter_code
_entity_poly.pdbx_strand_id
1 'polypeptide(L)'
;MNKQHLQRGLFSSVATLAAAATLMVGGVTVSAPAAVALEKDGQYYSSKQPYVAPDEQTVASYSKAPAGYAPIYTESMARHGSRGLSSYKYDALLMKMAEAAAKDNGFTSAAVKDEFLANLKAITAANVANGYGMLTGQGADQHQGIGERAYQRNKTLFDAAAKSGDKQAIAYQSSGEARATESGENFARGFNAASGGELADSTVTPADPAGTGEAAKFDKTPNTLYFHKTDNPDGTTKTGDALKIAQEYEDFIANDKTIAGAEDTIASDPQLTAASHDLLRQIFTDDFLAKLADGGYTWYNTADGTKNGAVNCAPGADPAKDADACGEAKKKIASEYDAAMDLYNLYIIAADMKNENTGSHTFDFDRYFRGDHAADARLFAWALDAEDFYEKGPSRAGQNETYKIAQPLLDDFFNAIDKRVNGGKTVATFRFAHAETMMPFAALLGLPYSTQQAADSATDVYTYDNNEWRGEKVTPMAANVQWDVVAKPGNDPATGRAYTPLVRMLYNEKEIGFRDECMPIAKDSHWYKLTELKTCLNADADGKHNTLGDAARLTDGSNPLVPLVSEYASWWQAPQFNEDGTLKSAGKVLNRKVLAENDEKVVAINNAAAKGATATTPSEQQQRALSDRDADKDVATAFRDGFGPVIGAYFADGYNDGNLDKVAAVMNDNGWSGNPAKNVNQYPRPYVTDRGTWAPIADKATGFNQNTGSNDLAGLPKSLNIIKVNTDADGKALGSDGKLHAPDYPKNSYEGSFPSGHTNKAYSRGVVLATLVPQLAPEILARTSEAGNNRIVLGVHYPLDVMAGRIGGQASVAAYMNEHADEVKAASDQLVGYLTARCKADGNGDTLEECIANTGADGSNGYRNSFVDAVSTKPVTDRASALEAYRARMTYGFARTGAAGKAFTAPQGASALLAYAYPQLTDAQRDAVLAATAIDSGYPLDASSQGWERIDLAAALSATVSIDRTGKVVAVTPAAKPSVVTVTDNGGNGSQHNGRPSKPTVTVDANAANGGQLSRTGADVNAVAVAMTLLALAGISLSLWKVRR
;
A
#
# COMPACT_ATOMS: atom_id res chain seq x y z
N MET A 1 -32.32 14.37 -28.48
CA MET A 1 -33.34 15.40 -28.79
C MET A 1 -34.63 15.07 -28.04
N ASN A 2 -35.06 16.00 -27.14
CA ASN A 2 -36.41 16.31 -26.58
C ASN A 2 -37.25 15.21 -25.87
N LYS A 3 -37.54 15.30 -24.55
CA LYS A 3 -38.41 16.21 -23.72
C LYS A 3 -39.83 15.63 -23.51
N GLN A 4 -40.20 15.20 -22.28
CA GLN A 4 -41.11 15.84 -21.26
C GLN A 4 -42.58 15.99 -21.72
N HIS A 5 -43.70 15.85 -20.97
CA HIS A 5 -44.12 15.58 -19.56
C HIS A 5 -45.70 15.55 -19.51
N LEU A 6 -46.29 15.19 -18.35
CA LEU A 6 -47.62 15.54 -17.72
C LEU A 6 -48.48 14.30 -17.32
N GLN A 7 -48.62 13.90 -16.02
CA GLN A 7 -49.50 14.38 -14.89
C GLN A 7 -51.03 14.16 -15.12
N ARG A 8 -51.93 13.71 -14.22
CA ARG A 8 -52.06 13.65 -12.73
C ARG A 8 -53.39 12.92 -12.30
N GLY A 9 -53.50 12.47 -11.02
CA GLY A 9 -54.76 12.33 -10.22
C GLY A 9 -54.93 10.99 -9.42
N LEU A 10 -54.72 10.82 -8.08
CA LEU A 10 -55.41 11.26 -6.83
C LEU A 10 -56.86 10.70 -6.68
N PHE A 11 -57.38 10.03 -5.60
CA PHE A 11 -57.32 10.12 -4.11
C PHE A 11 -57.74 8.74 -3.47
N SER A 12 -57.15 8.20 -2.38
CA SER A 12 -57.26 8.43 -0.91
C SER A 12 -58.36 7.64 -0.15
N SER A 13 -58.00 6.93 0.94
CA SER A 13 -58.80 6.67 2.16
C SER A 13 -57.90 6.19 3.35
N VAL A 14 -58.11 6.79 4.52
CA VAL A 14 -57.43 6.64 5.84
C VAL A 14 -58.41 5.85 6.75
N ALA A 15 -58.07 4.94 7.70
CA ALA A 15 -57.48 5.16 9.03
C ALA A 15 -57.40 3.85 9.88
N THR A 16 -56.32 3.69 10.68
CA THR A 16 -56.17 3.20 12.10
C THR A 16 -56.86 1.89 12.61
N LEU A 17 -56.36 1.06 13.55
CA LEU A 17 -55.36 1.14 14.65
C LEU A 17 -55.05 -0.30 15.22
N ALA A 18 -53.86 -0.48 15.80
CA ALA A 18 -53.48 -1.36 16.94
C ALA A 18 -52.93 -2.81 16.77
N ALA A 19 -51.66 -2.93 17.21
CA ALA A 19 -51.01 -3.96 18.06
C ALA A 19 -50.69 -5.37 17.54
N ALA A 20 -49.39 -5.65 17.32
CA ALA A 20 -48.56 -6.50 18.20
C ALA A 20 -47.18 -6.76 17.55
N ALA A 21 -46.14 -6.14 18.08
CA ALA A 21 -44.74 -6.47 17.78
C ALA A 21 -44.27 -7.55 18.77
N THR A 22 -43.70 -8.64 18.26
CA THR A 22 -42.96 -9.61 19.07
C THR A 22 -41.49 -9.58 18.67
N LEU A 23 -40.66 -9.37 19.69
CA LEU A 23 -39.21 -9.23 19.64
C LEU A 23 -38.50 -10.46 19.06
N MET A 24 -37.48 -10.21 18.24
CA MET A 24 -36.28 -11.05 18.12
C MET A 24 -35.08 -10.15 18.37
N VAL A 25 -34.58 -10.21 19.61
CA VAL A 25 -33.35 -9.57 20.06
C VAL A 25 -32.17 -10.38 19.54
N GLY A 26 -31.39 -9.76 18.66
CA GLY A 26 -30.14 -10.29 18.12
C GLY A 26 -29.38 -9.20 17.36
N GLY A 27 -29.50 -7.95 17.81
CA GLY A 27 -28.77 -6.82 17.25
C GLY A 27 -27.49 -6.64 18.03
N VAL A 28 -26.36 -6.83 17.36
CA VAL A 28 -25.07 -6.29 17.77
C VAL A 28 -25.28 -4.80 18.06
N THR A 29 -25.20 -4.41 19.32
CA THR A 29 -25.12 -3.00 19.71
C THR A 29 -23.80 -2.48 19.16
N VAL A 30 -23.85 -1.87 17.98
CA VAL A 30 -22.81 -0.95 17.54
C VAL A 30 -22.82 0.17 18.57
N SER A 31 -21.81 0.19 19.43
CA SER A 31 -21.51 1.31 20.30
C SER A 31 -21.40 2.55 19.43
N ALA A 32 -22.37 3.47 19.55
CA ALA A 32 -22.29 4.77 18.90
C ALA A 32 -20.99 5.45 19.36
N PRO A 33 -20.18 5.99 18.44
CA PRO A 33 -18.95 6.68 18.82
C PRO A 33 -19.30 7.87 19.72
N ALA A 34 -18.46 8.15 20.72
CA ALA A 34 -18.64 9.20 21.73
C ALA A 34 -18.97 10.60 21.17
N ALA A 35 -18.73 10.86 19.87
CA ALA A 35 -19.10 12.12 19.22
C ALA A 35 -20.61 12.33 18.99
N VAL A 36 -21.42 11.27 18.94
CA VAL A 36 -22.90 11.34 18.90
C VAL A 36 -23.47 11.55 20.32
N ALA A 37 -22.65 11.40 21.36
CA ALA A 37 -23.05 11.64 22.75
C ALA A 37 -23.09 13.13 23.12
N LEU A 38 -22.33 14.00 22.46
CA LEU A 38 -22.20 15.42 22.86
C LEU A 38 -23.42 16.29 22.51
N GLU A 39 -24.08 16.08 21.36
CA GLU A 39 -25.41 16.68 21.12
C GLU A 39 -26.47 16.14 22.07
N LYS A 40 -26.23 14.96 22.65
CA LYS A 40 -27.12 14.27 23.58
C LYS A 40 -27.06 14.82 25.01
N ASP A 41 -25.95 15.48 25.36
CA ASP A 41 -25.72 16.11 26.68
C ASP A 41 -26.10 17.60 26.70
N GLY A 42 -26.37 18.21 25.53
CA GLY A 42 -26.95 19.55 25.40
C GLY A 42 -26.03 20.73 25.77
N GLN A 43 -24.70 20.56 25.70
CA GLN A 43 -23.73 21.55 26.20
C GLN A 43 -23.30 22.61 25.18
N TYR A 44 -23.19 22.27 23.88
CA TYR A 44 -22.95 23.22 22.78
C TYR A 44 -21.75 24.17 23.00
N TYR A 45 -20.52 23.65 23.01
CA TYR A 45 -19.32 24.45 23.27
C TYR A 45 -18.66 25.09 22.04
N SER A 46 -19.20 24.88 20.83
CA SER A 46 -18.61 25.38 19.59
C SER A 46 -17.11 25.00 19.48
N SER A 47 -16.25 25.84 18.89
CA SER A 47 -14.80 25.62 18.78
C SER A 47 -14.06 25.63 20.13
N LYS A 48 -14.75 25.76 21.27
CA LYS A 48 -14.19 25.71 22.63
C LYS A 48 -14.49 24.37 23.30
N GLN A 49 -15.05 23.42 22.56
CA GLN A 49 -15.14 22.03 22.97
C GLN A 49 -13.76 21.51 23.43
N PRO A 50 -13.61 21.08 24.70
CA PRO A 50 -12.38 20.44 25.14
C PRO A 50 -12.11 19.17 24.32
N TYR A 51 -10.83 18.86 24.08
CA TYR A 51 -10.45 17.70 23.27
C TYR A 51 -11.01 16.41 23.84
N VAL A 52 -11.54 15.56 22.96
CA VAL A 52 -12.01 14.21 23.32
C VAL A 52 -10.94 13.20 22.90
N ALA A 53 -10.18 12.71 23.87
CA ALA A 53 -9.19 11.67 23.62
C ALA A 53 -9.85 10.37 23.09
N PRO A 54 -9.20 9.66 22.16
CA PRO A 54 -9.71 8.38 21.67
C PRO A 54 -9.73 7.35 22.80
N ASP A 55 -10.76 6.50 22.83
CA ASP A 55 -10.78 5.34 23.71
C ASP A 55 -9.81 4.24 23.23
N GLU A 56 -9.52 3.27 24.10
CA GLU A 56 -8.61 2.16 23.79
C GLU A 56 -9.06 1.36 22.56
N GLN A 57 -10.38 1.23 22.36
CA GLN A 57 -10.94 0.49 21.23
C GLN A 57 -10.67 1.20 19.91
N THR A 58 -10.80 2.53 19.87
CA THR A 58 -10.48 3.36 18.71
C THR A 58 -9.01 3.20 18.35
N VAL A 59 -8.12 3.33 19.34
CA VAL A 59 -6.66 3.17 19.14
C VAL A 59 -6.30 1.76 18.66
N ALA A 60 -6.94 0.73 19.23
CA ALA A 60 -6.71 -0.66 18.83
C ALA A 60 -7.24 -0.98 17.42
N SER A 61 -8.16 -0.17 16.89
CA SER A 61 -8.83 -0.41 15.61
C SER A 61 -8.11 0.20 14.39
N TYR A 62 -7.06 1.02 14.58
CA TYR A 62 -6.33 1.62 13.47
C TYR A 62 -5.85 0.57 12.47
N SER A 63 -6.13 0.80 11.19
CA SER A 63 -5.84 -0.15 10.12
C SER A 63 -4.33 -0.39 10.01
N LYS A 64 -3.96 -1.65 9.78
CA LYS A 64 -2.55 -2.02 9.57
C LYS A 64 -2.13 -1.68 8.15
N ALA A 65 -0.87 -1.31 8.00
CA ALA A 65 -0.26 -1.16 6.68
C ALA A 65 -0.34 -2.47 5.88
N PRO A 66 -0.45 -2.40 4.54
CA PRO A 66 -0.43 -3.59 3.70
C PRO A 66 0.85 -4.42 3.87
N ALA A 67 0.77 -5.71 3.54
CA ALA A 67 1.91 -6.61 3.67
C ALA A 67 3.17 -6.09 2.94
N GLY A 68 4.29 -6.08 3.67
CA GLY A 68 5.60 -5.63 3.16
C GLY A 68 5.85 -4.12 3.25
N TYR A 69 4.85 -3.31 3.62
CA TYR A 69 5.04 -1.90 3.94
C TYR A 69 5.39 -1.73 5.43
N ALA A 70 6.38 -0.88 5.71
CA ALA A 70 6.82 -0.55 7.06
C ALA A 70 6.80 0.97 7.29
N PRO A 71 6.53 1.46 8.51
CA PRO A 71 6.56 2.88 8.84
C PRO A 71 7.91 3.52 8.53
N ILE A 72 7.89 4.65 7.84
CA ILE A 72 9.10 5.43 7.52
C ILE A 72 9.03 6.88 8.00
N TYR A 73 7.83 7.42 8.23
CA TYR A 73 7.61 8.82 8.59
C TYR A 73 6.24 9.00 9.26
N THR A 74 6.09 10.03 10.09
CA THR A 74 4.80 10.51 10.60
C THR A 74 4.84 12.03 10.75
N GLU A 75 3.71 12.71 10.63
CA GLU A 75 3.65 14.14 10.88
C GLU A 75 2.31 14.59 11.42
N SER A 76 2.27 15.79 12.01
CA SER A 76 1.02 16.39 12.47
C SER A 76 0.99 17.91 12.30
N MET A 77 -0.24 18.45 12.30
CA MET A 77 -0.53 19.81 12.70
C MET A 77 -1.63 19.77 13.76
N ALA A 78 -1.39 20.42 14.89
CA ALA A 78 -2.32 20.51 16.00
C ALA A 78 -2.58 21.97 16.37
N ARG A 79 -3.85 22.32 16.60
CA ARG A 79 -4.24 23.52 17.33
C ARG A 79 -3.66 23.45 18.75
N HIS A 80 -3.41 24.60 19.37
CA HIS A 80 -3.14 24.69 20.79
C HIS A 80 -4.25 24.02 21.65
N GLY A 81 -3.89 23.62 22.87
CA GLY A 81 -4.83 23.04 23.84
C GLY A 81 -5.81 24.06 24.42
N SER A 82 -6.68 23.59 25.33
CA SER A 82 -7.55 24.45 26.13
C SER A 82 -6.77 25.58 26.78
N ARG A 83 -7.36 26.77 26.81
CA ARG A 83 -6.72 28.01 27.27
C ARG A 83 -7.69 28.87 28.06
N GLY A 84 -7.13 29.78 28.86
CA GLY A 84 -7.90 30.82 29.53
C GLY A 84 -8.49 31.84 28.54
N LEU A 85 -9.14 32.86 29.09
CA LEU A 85 -9.59 34.04 28.35
C LEU A 85 -8.39 34.68 27.64
N SER A 86 -8.57 35.07 26.38
CA SER A 86 -7.46 35.65 25.59
C SER A 86 -6.92 36.95 26.16
N SER A 87 -7.81 37.74 26.77
CA SER A 87 -7.50 39.00 27.43
C SER A 87 -8.65 39.38 28.36
N TYR A 88 -8.41 40.35 29.26
CA TYR A 88 -9.43 40.86 30.17
C TYR A 88 -10.50 41.64 29.39
N LYS A 89 -11.62 40.98 29.07
CA LYS A 89 -12.62 41.49 28.11
C LYS A 89 -14.04 41.08 28.48
N TYR A 90 -14.41 39.82 28.26
CA TYR A 90 -15.78 39.33 28.50
C TYR A 90 -16.15 39.44 29.98
N ASP A 91 -15.23 38.98 30.83
CA ASP A 91 -15.30 39.09 32.28
C ASP A 91 -15.28 40.56 32.75
N ALA A 92 -14.45 41.40 32.13
CA ALA A 92 -14.38 42.83 32.43
C ALA A 92 -15.69 43.55 32.12
N LEU A 93 -16.27 43.34 30.95
CA LEU A 93 -17.49 44.00 30.48
C LEU A 93 -18.71 43.55 31.27
N LEU A 94 -18.86 42.25 31.53
CA LEU A 94 -19.92 41.73 32.38
C LEU A 94 -19.78 42.20 33.83
N MET A 95 -18.55 42.42 34.33
CA MET A 95 -18.36 43.05 35.63
C MET A 95 -18.85 44.50 35.63
N LYS A 96 -18.60 45.28 34.57
CA LYS A 96 -19.11 46.67 34.46
C LYS A 96 -20.64 46.71 34.40
N MET A 97 -21.25 45.80 33.65
CA MET A 97 -22.70 45.63 33.62
C MET A 97 -23.25 45.25 35.00
N ALA A 98 -22.61 44.30 35.70
CA ALA A 98 -22.99 43.86 37.03
C ALA A 98 -22.88 44.97 38.09
N GLU A 99 -21.83 45.80 38.02
CA GLU A 99 -21.65 46.99 38.88
C GLU A 99 -22.79 48.00 38.68
N ALA A 100 -23.18 48.27 37.43
CA ALA A 100 -24.31 49.14 37.11
C ALA A 100 -25.65 48.56 37.59
N ALA A 101 -25.90 47.27 37.35
CA ALA A 101 -27.09 46.58 37.84
C ALA A 101 -27.17 46.60 39.38
N ALA A 102 -26.05 46.43 40.08
CA ALA A 102 -26.03 46.49 41.54
C ALA A 102 -26.37 47.89 42.07
N LYS A 103 -25.98 48.94 41.36
CA LYS A 103 -26.28 50.34 41.71
C LYS A 103 -27.75 50.69 41.47
N ASP A 104 -28.31 50.18 40.37
CA ASP A 104 -29.65 50.55 39.92
C ASP A 104 -30.74 49.54 40.32
N ASN A 105 -30.43 48.61 41.24
CA ASN A 105 -31.29 47.51 41.67
C ASN A 105 -31.78 46.62 40.51
N GLY A 106 -30.94 46.43 39.49
CA GLY A 106 -31.26 45.71 38.27
C GLY A 106 -31.10 44.19 38.33
N PHE A 107 -30.80 43.59 39.49
CA PHE A 107 -30.75 42.12 39.66
C PHE A 107 -32.09 41.56 40.10
N THR A 108 -32.43 40.35 39.64
CA THR A 108 -33.69 39.67 40.01
C THR A 108 -33.79 39.33 41.49
N SER A 109 -32.65 39.08 42.16
CA SER A 109 -32.57 38.90 43.61
C SER A 109 -31.17 39.17 44.16
N ALA A 110 -31.05 39.34 45.48
CA ALA A 110 -29.74 39.48 46.15
C ALA A 110 -28.87 38.22 46.01
N ALA A 111 -29.47 37.02 46.05
CA ALA A 111 -28.74 35.77 45.89
C ALA A 111 -28.14 35.64 44.48
N VAL A 112 -28.92 35.97 43.45
CA VAL A 112 -28.46 35.99 42.06
C VAL A 112 -27.34 37.01 41.84
N LYS A 113 -27.45 38.20 42.44
CA LYS A 113 -26.38 39.21 42.43
C LYS A 113 -25.07 38.66 43.00
N ASP A 114 -25.13 38.13 44.21
CA ASP A 114 -23.93 37.68 44.92
C ASP A 114 -23.24 36.53 44.17
N GLU A 115 -24.04 35.63 43.60
CA GLU A 115 -23.56 34.49 42.84
C GLU A 115 -22.96 34.88 41.48
N PHE A 116 -23.62 35.75 40.71
CA PHE A 116 -23.10 36.23 39.43
C PHE A 116 -21.77 36.97 39.60
N LEU A 117 -21.69 37.86 40.62
CA LEU A 117 -20.45 38.54 40.97
C LEU A 117 -19.36 37.58 41.46
N ALA A 118 -19.71 36.52 42.18
CA ALA A 118 -18.76 35.51 42.62
C ALA A 118 -18.16 34.74 41.44
N ASN A 119 -18.99 34.29 40.49
CA ASN A 119 -18.54 33.61 39.26
C ASN A 119 -17.58 34.49 38.44
N LEU A 120 -17.94 35.76 38.19
CA LEU A 120 -17.08 36.69 37.45
C LEU A 120 -15.73 36.91 38.14
N LYS A 121 -15.74 37.16 39.46
CA LYS A 121 -14.48 37.34 40.22
C LYS A 121 -13.62 36.09 40.21
N ALA A 122 -14.23 34.92 40.33
CA ALA A 122 -13.53 33.65 40.35
C ALA A 122 -12.84 33.36 39.01
N ILE A 123 -13.55 33.49 37.89
CA ILE A 123 -12.93 33.24 36.57
C ILE A 123 -11.87 34.28 36.21
N THR A 124 -12.07 35.56 36.57
CA THR A 124 -11.03 36.60 36.43
C THR A 124 -9.81 36.24 37.27
N ALA A 125 -9.98 35.86 38.54
CA ALA A 125 -8.87 35.48 39.40
C ALA A 125 -8.12 34.23 38.89
N ALA A 126 -8.84 33.25 38.35
CA ALA A 126 -8.24 32.08 37.71
C ALA A 126 -7.38 32.48 36.50
N ASN A 127 -7.86 33.40 35.65
CA ASN A 127 -7.07 33.91 34.52
C ASN A 127 -5.88 34.75 34.96
N VAL A 128 -6.01 35.59 35.99
CA VAL A 128 -4.86 36.33 36.57
C VAL A 128 -3.81 35.38 37.13
N ALA A 129 -4.23 34.28 37.78
CA ALA A 129 -3.32 33.29 38.33
C ALA A 129 -2.60 32.47 37.24
N ASN A 130 -3.30 32.15 36.15
CA ASN A 130 -2.76 31.38 35.02
C ASN A 130 -1.96 32.23 34.03
N GLY A 131 -2.29 33.52 33.90
CA GLY A 131 -1.96 34.38 32.78
C GLY A 131 -3.07 34.35 31.72
N TYR A 132 -3.53 35.51 31.28
CA TYR A 132 -4.47 35.63 30.16
C TYR A 132 -3.82 35.13 28.87
N GLY A 133 -4.60 34.46 28.03
CA GLY A 133 -4.16 33.87 26.76
C GLY A 133 -3.39 32.56 26.88
N MET A 134 -2.92 32.23 28.08
CA MET A 134 -2.06 31.07 28.35
C MET A 134 -2.85 29.76 28.38
N LEU A 135 -2.11 28.68 28.18
CA LEU A 135 -2.59 27.30 28.23
C LEU A 135 -3.11 26.95 29.63
N THR A 136 -4.24 26.23 29.72
CA THR A 136 -4.74 25.71 31.00
C THR A 136 -4.07 24.38 31.34
N GLY A 137 -4.18 23.93 32.59
CA GLY A 137 -3.78 22.58 32.97
C GLY A 137 -4.47 21.51 32.12
N GLN A 138 -5.74 21.73 31.77
CA GLN A 138 -6.47 20.83 30.88
C GLN A 138 -5.83 20.77 29.48
N GLY A 139 -5.47 21.92 28.90
CA GLY A 139 -4.80 21.93 27.60
C GLY A 139 -3.42 21.26 27.63
N ALA A 140 -2.71 21.37 28.75
CA ALA A 140 -1.42 20.72 28.94
C ALA A 140 -1.59 19.20 28.94
N ASP A 141 -2.59 18.70 29.68
CA ASP A 141 -2.96 17.28 29.73
C ASP A 141 -3.36 16.75 28.34
N GLN A 142 -4.11 17.54 27.55
CA GLN A 142 -4.50 17.19 26.18
C GLN A 142 -3.28 16.92 25.31
N HIS A 143 -2.32 17.85 25.26
CA HIS A 143 -1.13 17.69 24.43
C HIS A 143 -0.17 16.63 24.94
N GLN A 144 0.02 16.48 26.25
CA GLN A 144 0.80 15.37 26.81
C GLN A 144 0.21 14.02 26.38
N GLY A 145 -1.12 13.85 26.47
CA GLY A 145 -1.79 12.63 26.04
C GLY A 145 -1.66 12.37 24.52
N ILE A 146 -1.79 13.40 23.69
CA ILE A 146 -1.59 13.27 22.23
C ILE A 146 -0.14 12.88 21.93
N GLY A 147 0.84 13.49 22.63
CA GLY A 147 2.26 13.16 22.49
C GLY A 147 2.58 11.71 22.86
N GLU A 148 2.03 11.22 23.96
CA GLU A 148 2.13 9.81 24.37
C GLU A 148 1.58 8.88 23.29
N ARG A 149 0.36 9.11 22.82
CA ARG A 149 -0.29 8.26 21.81
C ARG A 149 0.40 8.32 20.44
N ALA A 150 0.96 9.48 20.07
CA ALA A 150 1.77 9.60 18.86
C ALA A 150 3.00 8.68 18.90
N TYR A 151 3.70 8.61 20.04
CA TYR A 151 4.78 7.65 20.23
C TYR A 151 4.28 6.20 20.15
N GLN A 152 3.25 5.85 20.93
CA GLN A 152 2.75 4.47 21.01
C GLN A 152 2.28 3.94 19.65
N ARG A 153 1.54 4.76 18.89
CA ARG A 153 1.04 4.39 17.55
C ARG A 153 2.18 4.09 16.56
N ASN A 154 3.28 4.82 16.67
CA ASN A 154 4.43 4.74 15.77
C ASN A 154 5.68 4.15 16.46
N LYS A 155 5.49 3.32 17.48
CA LYS A 155 6.59 2.80 18.31
C LYS A 155 7.69 2.13 17.49
N THR A 156 7.35 1.34 16.48
CA THR A 156 8.34 0.70 15.58
C THR A 156 9.23 1.71 14.85
N LEU A 157 8.66 2.83 14.39
CA LEU A 157 9.40 3.91 13.73
C LEU A 157 10.37 4.58 14.71
N PHE A 158 9.86 4.93 15.90
CA PHE A 158 10.60 5.68 16.90
C PHE A 158 11.68 4.86 17.61
N ASP A 159 11.41 3.59 17.91
CA ASP A 159 12.43 2.67 18.44
C ASP A 159 13.57 2.46 17.43
N ALA A 160 13.27 2.47 16.12
CA ALA A 160 14.30 2.39 15.09
C ALA A 160 15.13 3.67 15.00
N ALA A 161 14.51 4.84 15.15
CA ALA A 161 15.20 6.13 15.20
C ALA A 161 16.09 6.28 16.46
N ALA A 162 15.60 5.85 17.63
CA ALA A 162 16.38 5.83 18.86
C ALA A 162 17.64 4.94 18.71
N LYS A 163 17.47 3.75 18.11
CA LYS A 163 18.58 2.82 17.84
C LYS A 163 19.60 3.34 16.82
N SER A 164 19.20 4.19 15.87
CA SER A 164 20.17 4.77 14.92
C SER A 164 21.09 5.80 15.59
N GLY A 165 20.67 6.38 16.71
CA GLY A 165 21.39 7.44 17.40
C GLY A 165 21.38 8.78 16.65
N ASP A 166 20.50 8.95 15.66
CA ASP A 166 20.40 10.21 14.91
C ASP A 166 19.84 11.33 15.80
N LYS A 167 20.62 12.40 15.92
CA LYS A 167 20.27 13.58 16.72
C LYS A 167 19.33 14.57 16.01
N GLN A 168 18.85 14.24 14.81
CA GLN A 168 18.10 15.14 13.92
C GLN A 168 16.87 14.41 13.34
N ALA A 169 16.20 13.62 14.19
CA ALA A 169 15.13 12.71 13.78
C ALA A 169 13.72 13.32 13.98
N ILE A 170 13.52 14.20 14.96
CA ILE A 170 12.20 14.77 15.29
C ILE A 170 12.21 16.29 15.10
N ALA A 171 11.44 16.81 14.16
CA ALA A 171 11.25 18.24 13.99
C ALA A 171 10.02 18.72 14.77
N TYR A 172 10.19 19.75 15.58
CA TYR A 172 9.10 20.45 16.24
C TYR A 172 8.97 21.86 15.65
N GLN A 173 7.75 22.27 15.31
CA GLN A 173 7.48 23.58 14.72
C GLN A 173 6.30 24.25 15.43
N SER A 174 6.34 25.58 15.50
CA SER A 174 5.28 26.41 16.08
C SER A 174 5.03 27.62 15.18
N SER A 175 3.84 28.20 15.28
CA SER A 175 3.59 29.52 14.69
C SER A 175 4.47 30.63 15.29
N GLY A 176 5.13 30.36 16.44
CA GLY A 176 5.85 31.34 17.24
C GLY A 176 4.98 32.08 18.26
N GLU A 177 3.70 31.71 18.36
CA GLU A 177 2.82 32.22 19.40
C GLU A 177 3.01 31.38 20.68
N ALA A 178 2.94 32.02 21.85
CA ALA A 178 3.28 31.40 23.13
C ALA A 178 2.43 30.14 23.42
N ARG A 179 1.10 30.23 23.36
CA ARG A 179 0.19 29.10 23.67
C ARG A 179 0.34 27.94 22.68
N ALA A 180 0.65 28.22 21.41
CA ALA A 180 0.96 27.18 20.43
C ALA A 180 2.30 26.49 20.74
N THR A 181 3.31 27.26 21.14
CA THR A 181 4.63 26.73 21.50
C THR A 181 4.56 25.88 22.77
N GLU A 182 3.87 26.35 23.82
CA GLU A 182 3.65 25.61 25.08
C GLU A 182 2.85 24.32 24.88
N SER A 183 1.90 24.34 23.93
CA SER A 183 1.19 23.12 23.51
C SER A 183 2.16 22.10 22.93
N GLY A 184 3.10 22.57 22.11
CA GLY A 184 4.19 21.76 21.58
C GLY A 184 5.11 21.21 22.67
N GLU A 185 5.50 22.02 23.65
CA GLU A 185 6.31 21.59 24.78
C GLU A 185 5.64 20.47 25.57
N ASN A 186 4.34 20.62 25.87
CA ASN A 186 3.55 19.59 26.55
C ASN A 186 3.43 18.31 25.72
N PHE A 187 3.24 18.41 24.41
CA PHE A 187 3.31 17.26 23.52
C PHE A 187 4.67 16.57 23.60
N ALA A 188 5.77 17.33 23.53
CA ALA A 188 7.12 16.79 23.61
C ALA A 188 7.38 16.11 24.97
N ARG A 189 6.84 16.64 26.07
CA ARG A 189 6.92 16.00 27.40
C ARG A 189 6.22 14.64 27.42
N GLY A 190 4.98 14.56 26.94
CA GLY A 190 4.25 13.30 26.83
C GLY A 190 4.93 12.28 25.92
N PHE A 191 5.40 12.73 24.76
CA PHE A 191 6.16 11.91 23.81
C PHE A 191 7.48 11.36 24.41
N ASN A 192 8.24 12.22 25.10
CA ASN A 192 9.51 11.83 25.72
C ASN A 192 9.29 10.91 26.93
N ALA A 193 8.25 11.12 27.72
CA ALA A 193 7.88 10.21 28.80
C ALA A 193 7.54 8.82 28.27
N ALA A 194 6.71 8.74 27.22
CA ALA A 194 6.30 7.47 26.60
C ALA A 194 7.47 6.70 25.96
N SER A 195 8.47 7.40 25.44
CA SER A 195 9.70 6.82 24.89
C SER A 195 10.79 6.54 25.93
N GLY A 196 10.55 6.78 27.22
CA GLY A 196 11.55 6.61 28.27
C GLY A 196 12.73 7.59 28.17
N GLY A 197 12.55 8.70 27.45
CA GLY A 197 13.58 9.73 27.22
C GLY A 197 14.57 9.42 26.09
N GLU A 198 14.44 8.29 25.40
CA GLU A 198 15.42 7.86 24.38
C GLU A 198 15.53 8.80 23.17
N LEU A 199 14.49 9.62 22.91
CA LEU A 199 14.43 10.56 21.79
C LEU A 199 14.52 12.04 22.21
N ALA A 200 14.72 12.33 23.50
CA ALA A 200 14.70 13.71 24.02
C ALA A 200 15.79 14.62 23.41
N ASP A 201 16.89 14.01 22.94
CA ASP A 201 18.05 14.66 22.31
C ASP A 201 18.10 14.44 20.78
N SER A 202 17.03 13.90 20.19
CA SER A 202 16.91 13.62 18.76
C SER A 202 16.19 14.71 17.97
N THR A 203 16.12 15.92 18.53
CA THR A 203 15.40 17.06 17.93
C THR A 203 16.21 17.73 16.83
N VAL A 204 15.55 17.98 15.69
CA VAL A 204 16.11 18.79 14.61
C VAL A 204 16.43 20.20 15.13
N THR A 205 17.63 20.71 14.83
CA THR A 205 18.02 22.05 15.27
C THR A 205 17.18 23.10 14.54
N PRO A 206 16.42 23.95 15.26
CA PRO A 206 15.62 25.00 14.64
C PRO A 206 16.47 26.03 13.91
N ALA A 207 15.97 26.54 12.78
CA ALA A 207 16.62 27.63 12.06
C ALA A 207 16.29 28.98 12.71
N ASP A 208 15.06 29.14 13.20
CA ASP A 208 14.58 30.30 13.94
C ASP A 208 13.81 29.83 15.20
N PRO A 209 14.48 29.65 16.34
CA PRO A 209 13.88 29.11 17.55
C PRO A 209 12.69 29.94 18.08
N ALA A 210 11.61 29.28 18.54
CA ALA A 210 10.41 29.93 19.06
C ALA A 210 10.60 30.64 20.40
N GLY A 211 11.69 30.35 21.11
CA GLY A 211 12.01 31.01 22.37
C GLY A 211 13.29 30.47 22.98
N THR A 212 13.38 30.56 24.31
CA THR A 212 14.50 30.02 25.10
C THR A 212 14.04 28.82 25.94
N GLY A 213 14.96 28.04 26.52
CA GLY A 213 14.58 26.87 27.32
C GLY A 213 14.00 25.74 26.47
N GLU A 214 12.82 25.22 26.82
CA GLU A 214 12.14 24.16 26.06
C GLU A 214 11.68 24.65 24.68
N ALA A 215 11.18 25.87 24.57
CA ALA A 215 10.81 26.53 23.32
C ALA A 215 11.95 26.63 22.30
N ALA A 216 13.21 26.59 22.74
CA ALA A 216 14.38 26.63 21.85
C ALA A 216 14.49 25.41 20.92
N LYS A 217 13.70 24.36 21.16
CA LYS A 217 13.59 23.15 20.32
C LYS A 217 12.59 23.29 19.17
N PHE A 218 11.80 24.36 19.13
CA PHE A 218 10.73 24.58 18.16
C PHE A 218 11.15 25.61 17.12
N ASP A 219 10.98 25.28 15.84
CA ASP A 219 11.22 26.19 14.72
C ASP A 219 9.98 27.06 14.46
N LYS A 220 10.16 28.38 14.32
CA LYS A 220 9.07 29.30 13.97
C LYS A 220 8.80 29.22 12.47
N THR A 221 7.60 28.78 12.11
CA THR A 221 7.19 28.65 10.70
C THR A 221 5.86 29.37 10.42
N PRO A 222 5.76 30.70 10.66
CA PRO A 222 4.49 31.42 10.52
C PRO A 222 3.95 31.45 9.07
N ASN A 223 4.79 31.20 8.06
CA ASN A 223 4.33 31.09 6.68
C ASN A 223 3.47 29.84 6.43
N THR A 224 3.60 28.79 7.23
CA THR A 224 2.79 27.56 7.13
C THR A 224 1.83 27.40 8.30
N LEU A 225 2.09 28.04 9.45
CA LEU A 225 1.30 27.90 10.69
C LEU A 225 0.55 29.17 11.11
N TYR A 226 0.74 30.28 10.40
CA TYR A 226 0.09 31.56 10.66
C TYR A 226 -0.21 32.32 9.36
N PHE A 227 -0.59 31.58 8.30
CA PHE A 227 -0.78 32.11 6.94
C PHE A 227 -1.96 33.09 6.78
N HIS A 228 -2.84 33.18 7.77
CA HIS A 228 -4.07 33.98 7.73
C HIS A 228 -3.87 35.46 8.10
N LYS A 229 -2.64 35.88 8.44
CA LYS A 229 -2.33 37.27 8.82
C LYS A 229 -1.04 37.77 8.20
N THR A 230 -1.00 39.07 7.90
CA THR A 230 0.19 39.73 7.36
C THR A 230 1.29 39.86 8.42
N ASP A 231 0.92 40.17 9.65
CA ASP A 231 1.83 40.19 10.80
C ASP A 231 1.99 38.81 11.45
N ASN A 232 3.22 38.48 11.82
CA ASN A 232 3.59 37.27 12.54
C ASN A 232 3.45 37.46 14.06
N PRO A 233 3.30 36.37 14.83
CA PRO A 233 3.15 36.46 16.28
C PRO A 233 4.32 37.13 17.02
N ASP A 234 5.53 37.09 16.45
CA ASP A 234 6.72 37.72 17.03
C ASP A 234 6.87 39.22 16.69
N GLY A 235 5.85 39.82 16.06
CA GLY A 235 5.83 41.23 15.69
C GLY A 235 6.55 41.55 14.38
N THR A 236 7.08 40.56 13.68
CA THR A 236 7.59 40.73 12.31
C THR A 236 6.45 40.69 11.28
N THR A 237 6.67 41.22 10.08
CA THR A 237 5.68 41.13 8.98
C THR A 237 6.16 40.16 7.91
N LYS A 238 5.25 39.40 7.30
CA LYS A 238 5.55 38.47 6.20
C LYS A 238 6.14 39.18 4.97
N THR A 239 6.80 38.41 4.11
CA THR A 239 7.32 38.89 2.82
C THR A 239 7.00 37.91 1.69
N GLY A 240 7.06 38.37 0.43
CA GLY A 240 6.87 37.51 -0.75
C GLY A 240 5.47 36.90 -0.86
N ASP A 241 5.40 35.65 -1.30
CA ASP A 241 4.11 34.97 -1.53
C ASP A 241 3.29 34.80 -0.24
N ALA A 242 3.95 34.58 0.90
CA ALA A 242 3.27 34.45 2.19
C ALA A 242 2.56 35.75 2.60
N LEU A 243 3.15 36.92 2.32
CA LEU A 243 2.50 38.21 2.55
C LEU A 243 1.30 38.38 1.63
N LYS A 244 1.45 38.00 0.35
CA LYS A 244 0.38 38.12 -0.64
C LYS A 244 -0.83 37.27 -0.27
N ILE A 245 -0.63 36.00 0.11
CA ILE A 245 -1.69 35.08 0.54
C ILE A 245 -2.47 35.68 1.71
N ALA A 246 -1.76 36.18 2.73
CA ALA A 246 -2.39 36.76 3.91
C ALA A 246 -3.16 38.06 3.59
N GLN A 247 -2.56 38.97 2.81
CA GLN A 247 -3.19 40.23 2.44
C GLN A 247 -4.45 40.02 1.60
N GLU A 248 -4.41 39.11 0.62
CA GLU A 248 -5.57 38.80 -0.22
C GLU A 248 -6.73 38.23 0.61
N TYR A 249 -6.43 37.43 1.64
CA TYR A 249 -7.43 36.92 2.57
C TYR A 249 -8.00 38.01 3.48
N GLU A 250 -7.14 38.81 4.12
CA GLU A 250 -7.57 39.94 4.95
C GLU A 250 -8.44 40.93 4.16
N ASP A 251 -8.03 41.24 2.92
CA ASP A 251 -8.79 42.11 2.01
C ASP A 251 -10.12 41.46 1.58
N PHE A 252 -10.15 40.15 1.35
CA PHE A 252 -11.37 39.44 0.97
C PHE A 252 -12.40 39.47 2.10
N ILE A 253 -12.02 39.07 3.32
CA ILE A 253 -12.91 39.06 4.48
C ILE A 253 -13.43 40.46 4.80
N ALA A 254 -12.56 41.48 4.74
CA ALA A 254 -12.96 42.85 5.04
C ALA A 254 -13.98 43.45 4.04
N ASN A 255 -14.07 42.92 2.82
CA ASN A 255 -14.82 43.54 1.73
C ASN A 255 -15.93 42.66 1.11
N ASP A 256 -16.05 41.39 1.48
CA ASP A 256 -17.09 40.50 0.94
C ASP A 256 -18.46 40.83 1.53
N LYS A 257 -19.34 41.37 0.68
CA LYS A 257 -20.68 41.82 1.08
C LYS A 257 -21.64 40.69 1.40
N THR A 258 -21.40 39.49 0.87
CA THR A 258 -22.28 38.35 1.13
C THR A 258 -21.98 37.78 2.51
N ILE A 259 -20.70 37.68 2.89
CA ILE A 259 -20.29 37.31 4.26
C ILE A 259 -20.86 38.33 5.25
N ALA A 260 -20.58 39.62 5.07
CA ALA A 260 -21.09 40.66 5.98
C ALA A 260 -22.63 40.66 6.07
N GLY A 261 -23.34 40.50 4.95
CA GLY A 261 -24.81 40.44 4.95
C GLY A 261 -25.38 39.17 5.60
N ALA A 262 -24.67 38.03 5.52
CA ALA A 262 -25.06 36.80 6.18
C ALA A 262 -24.86 36.90 7.70
N GLU A 263 -23.72 37.46 8.14
CA GLU A 263 -23.46 37.74 9.56
C GLU A 263 -24.48 38.71 10.15
N ASP A 264 -24.81 39.80 9.43
CA ASP A 264 -25.86 40.75 9.83
C ASP A 264 -27.22 40.06 9.98
N THR A 265 -27.56 39.14 9.06
CA THR A 265 -28.82 38.39 9.09
C THR A 265 -28.88 37.46 10.30
N ILE A 266 -27.77 36.78 10.62
CA ILE A 266 -27.67 35.87 11.78
C ILE A 266 -27.72 36.67 13.09
N ALA A 267 -26.95 37.75 13.21
CA ALA A 267 -26.94 38.60 14.39
C ALA A 267 -28.32 39.24 14.67
N SER A 268 -29.13 39.42 13.63
CA SER A 268 -30.49 39.98 13.71
C SER A 268 -31.61 38.93 13.82
N ASP A 269 -31.27 37.64 14.00
CA ASP A 269 -32.27 36.58 14.04
C ASP A 269 -33.21 36.75 15.27
N PRO A 270 -34.54 36.73 15.08
CA PRO A 270 -35.48 36.90 16.19
C PRO A 270 -35.36 35.86 17.31
N GLN A 271 -34.93 34.63 16.99
CA GLN A 271 -34.71 33.58 17.98
C GLN A 271 -33.47 33.88 18.83
N LEU A 272 -32.38 34.39 18.23
CA LEU A 272 -31.20 34.83 18.97
C LEU A 272 -31.50 36.03 19.86
N THR A 273 -32.32 36.97 19.37
CA THR A 273 -32.79 38.11 20.17
C THR A 273 -33.59 37.63 21.38
N ALA A 274 -34.55 36.71 21.17
CA ALA A 274 -35.34 36.13 22.24
C ALA A 274 -34.49 35.33 23.25
N ALA A 275 -33.56 34.50 22.77
CA ALA A 275 -32.65 33.74 23.61
C ALA A 275 -31.71 34.62 24.43
N SER A 276 -31.25 35.75 23.86
CA SER A 276 -30.43 36.74 24.57
C SER A 276 -31.20 37.34 25.75
N HIS A 277 -32.45 37.74 25.51
CA HIS A 277 -33.33 38.25 26.56
C HIS A 277 -33.64 37.19 27.63
N ASP A 278 -34.00 35.98 27.19
CA ASP A 278 -34.36 34.86 28.07
C ASP A 278 -33.18 34.38 28.94
N LEU A 279 -31.95 34.43 28.43
CA LEU A 279 -30.74 34.18 29.19
C LEU A 279 -30.51 35.27 30.25
N LEU A 280 -30.54 36.55 29.83
CA LEU A 280 -30.19 37.66 30.72
C LEU A 280 -31.24 37.93 31.79
N ARG A 281 -32.53 37.68 31.53
CA ARG A 281 -33.61 37.86 32.53
C ARG A 281 -33.52 36.88 33.70
N GLN A 282 -32.70 35.83 33.60
CA GLN A 282 -32.37 34.98 34.75
C GLN A 282 -31.59 35.78 35.81
N ILE A 283 -30.80 36.76 35.36
CA ILE A 283 -29.84 37.52 36.18
C ILE A 283 -30.38 38.92 36.47
N PHE A 284 -30.93 39.59 35.45
CA PHE A 284 -31.32 41.00 35.49
C PHE A 284 -32.84 41.19 35.36
N THR A 285 -33.37 42.28 35.91
CA THR A 285 -34.79 42.63 35.79
C THR A 285 -35.11 43.18 34.40
N ASP A 286 -36.33 42.96 33.90
CA ASP A 286 -36.80 43.51 32.60
C ASP A 286 -36.62 45.03 32.48
N ASP A 287 -36.87 45.79 33.55
CA ASP A 287 -36.67 47.26 33.57
C ASP A 287 -35.20 47.67 33.35
N PHE A 288 -34.25 46.84 33.77
CA PHE A 288 -32.82 47.08 33.56
C PHE A 288 -32.41 46.72 32.14
N LEU A 289 -32.91 45.59 31.63
CA LEU A 289 -32.66 45.11 30.26
C LEU A 289 -33.28 46.04 29.22
N ALA A 290 -34.49 46.57 29.45
CA ALA A 290 -35.13 47.55 28.56
C ALA A 290 -34.27 48.81 28.37
N LYS A 291 -33.58 49.29 29.42
CA LYS A 291 -32.64 50.42 29.29
C LYS A 291 -31.41 50.08 28.46
N LEU A 292 -30.97 48.83 28.45
CA LEU A 292 -29.89 48.37 27.57
C LEU A 292 -30.40 48.30 26.12
N ALA A 293 -31.57 47.72 25.89
CA ALA A 293 -32.20 47.60 24.58
C ALA A 293 -32.48 48.96 23.91
N ASP A 294 -32.91 49.96 24.68
CA ASP A 294 -33.17 51.32 24.19
C ASP A 294 -31.90 52.19 24.02
N GLY A 295 -30.70 51.62 24.27
CA GLY A 295 -29.42 52.31 24.18
C GLY A 295 -29.12 53.27 25.35
N GLY A 296 -29.91 53.20 26.43
CA GLY A 296 -29.69 53.97 27.66
C GLY A 296 -28.49 53.48 28.48
N TYR A 297 -28.07 52.22 28.30
CA TYR A 297 -26.80 51.69 28.81
C TYR A 297 -25.86 51.31 27.68
N THR A 298 -24.58 51.61 27.87
CA THR A 298 -23.47 51.09 27.07
C THR A 298 -22.25 51.05 27.96
N TRP A 299 -21.59 49.89 28.04
CA TRP A 299 -20.37 49.73 28.84
C TRP A 299 -19.18 49.48 27.93
N TYR A 300 -18.13 50.29 28.06
CA TYR A 300 -16.85 50.10 27.40
C TYR A 300 -15.87 49.41 28.35
N ASN A 301 -14.86 48.72 27.82
CA ASN A 301 -13.84 48.04 28.62
C ASN A 301 -12.79 49.03 29.14
N THR A 302 -13.24 49.97 29.95
CA THR A 302 -12.44 50.99 30.63
C THR A 302 -12.69 50.91 32.12
N ALA A 303 -11.79 51.50 32.92
CA ALA A 303 -11.84 51.41 34.38
C ALA A 303 -13.21 51.84 34.97
N ASP A 304 -13.87 52.82 34.35
CA ASP A 304 -15.18 53.34 34.76
C ASP A 304 -16.35 52.90 33.86
N GLY A 305 -16.10 52.09 32.83
CA GLY A 305 -17.12 51.60 31.90
C GLY A 305 -17.52 52.59 30.80
N THR A 306 -16.87 53.77 30.69
CA THR A 306 -17.22 54.81 29.71
C THR A 306 -16.29 54.81 28.49
N LYS A 307 -16.74 55.36 27.35
CA LYS A 307 -15.99 55.35 26.07
C LYS A 307 -14.57 55.92 26.14
N ASN A 308 -14.36 56.91 27.01
CA ASN A 308 -13.09 57.62 27.15
C ASN A 308 -12.43 57.36 28.52
N GLY A 309 -12.87 56.33 29.25
CA GLY A 309 -12.27 55.95 30.52
C GLY A 309 -10.83 55.45 30.37
N ALA A 310 -10.11 55.39 31.49
CA ALA A 310 -8.75 54.85 31.52
C ALA A 310 -8.72 53.36 31.18
N VAL A 311 -7.55 52.85 30.77
CA VAL A 311 -7.33 51.41 30.51
C VAL A 311 -7.73 50.60 31.74
N ASN A 312 -8.48 49.52 31.51
CA ASN A 312 -8.93 48.60 32.54
C ASN A 312 -7.99 47.40 32.62
N CYS A 313 -7.53 47.05 33.81
CA CYS A 313 -6.70 45.85 34.03
C CYS A 313 -7.35 44.95 35.07
N ALA A 314 -7.18 43.63 34.90
CA ALA A 314 -7.77 42.62 35.76
C ALA A 314 -7.29 42.80 37.22
N PRO A 315 -8.19 42.73 38.22
CA PRO A 315 -7.82 42.87 39.62
C PRO A 315 -6.72 41.88 40.04
N GLY A 316 -5.62 42.39 40.56
CA GLY A 316 -4.48 41.58 41.04
C GLY A 316 -3.45 41.20 39.96
N ALA A 317 -3.67 41.57 38.70
CA ALA A 317 -2.71 41.35 37.64
C ALA A 317 -1.53 42.34 37.68
N ASP A 318 -0.38 41.90 37.16
CA ASP A 318 0.80 42.72 36.91
C ASP A 318 0.93 42.96 35.40
N PRO A 319 0.55 44.14 34.88
CA PRO A 319 0.57 44.44 33.44
C PRO A 319 1.95 44.34 32.79
N ALA A 320 3.03 44.38 33.59
CA ALA A 320 4.38 44.21 33.07
C ALA A 320 4.74 42.74 32.78
N LYS A 321 3.98 41.80 33.36
CA LYS A 321 4.16 40.35 33.17
C LYS A 321 3.10 39.74 32.28
N ASP A 322 1.89 40.28 32.32
CA ASP A 322 0.75 39.86 31.52
C ASP A 322 0.06 41.11 30.96
N ALA A 323 0.43 41.47 29.73
CA ALA A 323 -0.17 42.62 29.06
C ALA A 323 -1.64 42.37 28.68
N ASP A 324 -2.02 41.11 28.45
CA ASP A 324 -3.37 40.70 28.06
C ASP A 324 -4.36 40.78 29.24
N ALA A 325 -3.86 40.87 30.48
CA ALA A 325 -4.66 41.23 31.64
C ALA A 325 -5.20 42.68 31.58
N CYS A 326 -4.73 43.52 30.64
CA CYS A 326 -5.27 44.84 30.39
C CYS A 326 -6.05 44.89 29.07
N GLY A 327 -7.36 45.13 29.17
CA GLY A 327 -8.26 45.03 28.04
C GLY A 327 -8.25 46.24 27.09
N GLU A 328 -8.63 46.00 25.83
CA GLU A 328 -8.81 47.06 24.84
C GLU A 328 -10.04 47.94 25.15
N ALA A 329 -9.82 49.24 25.35
CA ALA A 329 -10.87 50.22 25.70
C ALA A 329 -12.05 50.32 24.71
N LYS A 330 -11.84 49.95 23.44
CA LYS A 330 -12.89 50.03 22.39
C LYS A 330 -13.93 48.91 22.47
N LYS A 331 -13.64 47.82 23.19
CA LYS A 331 -14.59 46.71 23.37
C LYS A 331 -15.74 47.18 24.27
N LYS A 332 -16.96 46.73 23.97
CA LYS A 332 -18.16 47.23 24.63
C LYS A 332 -19.30 46.21 24.64
N ILE A 333 -20.22 46.38 25.59
CA ILE A 333 -21.59 45.85 25.56
C ILE A 333 -22.51 47.02 25.26
N ALA A 334 -23.27 46.94 24.17
CA ALA A 334 -24.24 47.95 23.74
C ALA A 334 -25.65 47.39 23.50
N SER A 335 -25.82 46.07 23.59
CA SER A 335 -27.09 45.38 23.40
C SER A 335 -27.20 44.15 24.33
N GLU A 336 -28.41 43.60 24.45
CA GLU A 336 -28.62 42.32 25.13
C GLU A 336 -27.87 41.17 24.44
N TYR A 337 -27.78 41.18 23.11
CA TYR A 337 -27.00 40.19 22.35
C TYR A 337 -25.52 40.22 22.75
N ASP A 338 -24.91 41.40 22.85
CA ASP A 338 -23.50 41.54 23.27
C ASP A 338 -23.28 40.93 24.66
N ALA A 339 -24.16 41.24 25.62
CA ALA A 339 -24.06 40.73 26.99
C ALA A 339 -24.30 39.21 27.07
N ALA A 340 -25.27 38.70 26.31
CA ALA A 340 -25.57 37.27 26.24
C ALA A 340 -24.41 36.48 25.61
N MET A 341 -23.82 36.98 24.52
CA MET A 341 -22.65 36.39 23.88
C MET A 341 -21.41 36.46 24.77
N ASP A 342 -21.19 37.56 25.50
CA ASP A 342 -20.10 37.65 26.48
C ASP A 342 -20.27 36.59 27.58
N LEU A 343 -21.51 36.38 28.07
CA LEU A 343 -21.82 35.37 29.08
C LEU A 343 -21.64 33.95 28.54
N TYR A 344 -22.09 33.69 27.31
CA TYR A 344 -21.87 32.43 26.62
C TYR A 344 -20.37 32.16 26.39
N ASN A 345 -19.56 33.18 26.06
CA ASN A 345 -18.11 33.05 25.95
C ASN A 345 -17.46 32.66 27.31
N LEU A 346 -17.94 33.21 28.43
CA LEU A 346 -17.47 32.77 29.75
C LEU A 346 -17.88 31.32 30.05
N TYR A 347 -19.09 30.91 29.66
CA TYR A 347 -19.56 29.53 29.81
C TYR A 347 -18.68 28.53 29.06
N ILE A 348 -18.39 28.76 27.78
CA ILE A 348 -17.60 27.83 26.98
C ILE A 348 -16.11 27.82 27.40
N ILE A 349 -15.55 28.96 27.82
CA ILE A 349 -14.17 29.00 28.36
C ILE A 349 -14.07 28.38 29.76
N ALA A 350 -15.13 28.46 30.56
CA ALA A 350 -15.16 27.78 31.86
C ALA A 350 -14.99 26.25 31.70
N ALA A 351 -15.49 25.66 30.61
CA ALA A 351 -15.27 24.25 30.28
C ALA A 351 -13.80 23.92 29.98
N ASP A 352 -13.06 24.88 29.40
CA ASP A 352 -11.64 24.80 29.09
C ASP A 352 -10.72 25.08 30.31
N MET A 353 -11.27 25.69 31.36
CA MET A 353 -10.60 26.03 32.61
C MET A 353 -10.96 25.07 33.75
N LYS A 354 -11.31 23.81 33.41
CA LYS A 354 -11.76 22.80 34.39
C LYS A 354 -10.74 22.55 35.50
N ASN A 355 -9.45 22.58 35.19
CA ASN A 355 -8.39 22.32 36.15
C ASN A 355 -8.16 23.52 37.09
N GLU A 356 -8.43 24.74 36.59
CA GLU A 356 -8.33 26.01 37.32
C GLU A 356 -9.59 26.31 38.15
N ASN A 357 -10.73 25.69 37.80
CA ASN A 357 -11.99 25.77 38.52
C ASN A 357 -11.94 24.97 39.84
N THR A 358 -11.14 25.45 40.80
CA THR A 358 -10.88 24.78 42.06
C THR A 358 -10.54 25.77 43.19
N GLY A 359 -10.68 25.32 44.44
CA GLY A 359 -10.26 26.08 45.62
C GLY A 359 -10.99 27.42 45.77
N SER A 360 -10.24 28.52 45.84
CA SER A 360 -10.77 29.87 46.05
C SER A 360 -11.32 30.55 44.78
N HIS A 361 -11.24 29.88 43.62
CA HIS A 361 -11.64 30.43 42.32
C HIS A 361 -12.68 29.56 41.62
N THR A 362 -13.60 28.95 42.38
CA THR A 362 -14.67 28.13 41.79
C THR A 362 -15.74 28.98 41.12
N PHE A 363 -16.11 28.63 39.89
CA PHE A 363 -17.17 29.26 39.11
C PHE A 363 -18.10 28.21 38.49
N ASP A 364 -19.40 28.52 38.38
CA ASP A 364 -20.40 27.65 37.76
C ASP A 364 -21.22 28.47 36.76
N PHE A 365 -20.73 28.58 35.52
CA PHE A 365 -21.46 29.23 34.42
C PHE A 365 -22.43 28.27 33.71
N ASP A 366 -22.24 26.96 33.83
CA ASP A 366 -23.14 25.96 33.23
C ASP A 366 -24.58 26.14 33.68
N ARG A 367 -24.78 26.59 34.92
CA ARG A 367 -26.10 26.80 35.49
C ARG A 367 -27.01 27.73 34.69
N TYR A 368 -26.45 28.67 33.92
CA TYR A 368 -27.22 29.60 33.09
C TYR A 368 -27.72 28.94 31.78
N PHE A 369 -27.20 27.76 31.44
CA PHE A 369 -27.41 27.04 30.19
C PHE A 369 -27.90 25.60 30.42
N ARG A 370 -28.53 25.31 31.57
CA ARG A 370 -29.12 24.00 31.91
C ARG A 370 -30.64 24.06 31.93
N GLY A 371 -31.30 22.90 31.85
CA GLY A 371 -32.76 22.79 31.91
C GLY A 371 -33.43 23.39 30.68
N ASP A 372 -34.45 24.23 30.90
CA ASP A 372 -35.22 24.87 29.82
C ASP A 372 -34.36 25.83 28.96
N HIS A 373 -33.20 26.26 29.46
CA HIS A 373 -32.25 27.16 28.78
C HIS A 373 -31.13 26.45 28.00
N ALA A 374 -31.10 25.11 28.00
CA ALA A 374 -30.09 24.36 27.25
C ALA A 374 -30.23 24.58 25.73
N ALA A 375 -31.45 24.87 25.25
CA ALA A 375 -31.71 25.20 23.85
C ALA A 375 -31.10 26.57 23.45
N ASP A 376 -30.94 27.51 24.39
CA ASP A 376 -30.37 28.82 24.12
C ASP A 376 -28.87 28.71 23.81
N ALA A 377 -28.15 27.83 24.51
CA ALA A 377 -26.74 27.53 24.24
C ALA A 377 -26.51 27.05 22.79
N ARG A 378 -27.45 26.29 22.22
CA ARG A 378 -27.39 25.86 20.81
C ARG A 378 -27.43 27.05 19.86
N LEU A 379 -28.24 28.07 20.14
CA LEU A 379 -28.37 29.25 19.29
C LEU A 379 -27.08 30.10 19.34
N PHE A 380 -26.51 30.32 20.53
CA PHE A 380 -25.25 31.04 20.66
C PHE A 380 -24.06 30.27 20.07
N ALA A 381 -24.06 28.94 20.18
CA ALA A 381 -23.10 28.08 19.50
C ALA A 381 -23.20 28.23 17.98
N TRP A 382 -24.42 28.22 17.43
CA TRP A 382 -24.64 28.46 16.00
C TRP A 382 -24.17 29.86 15.56
N ALA A 383 -24.44 30.90 16.34
CA ALA A 383 -24.00 32.26 16.04
C ALA A 383 -22.46 32.36 15.97
N LEU A 384 -21.76 31.76 16.95
CA LEU A 384 -20.29 31.74 16.97
C LEU A 384 -19.73 30.86 15.83
N ASP A 385 -20.37 29.72 15.60
CA ASP A 385 -20.01 28.80 14.52
C ASP A 385 -20.18 29.44 13.15
N ALA A 386 -21.18 30.31 12.97
CA ALA A 386 -21.42 31.00 11.70
C ALA A 386 -20.29 31.96 11.32
N GLU A 387 -19.79 32.75 12.27
CA GLU A 387 -18.64 33.65 12.06
C GLU A 387 -17.40 32.84 11.64
N ASP A 388 -17.07 31.79 12.40
CA ASP A 388 -15.94 30.90 12.09
C ASP A 388 -16.13 30.19 10.73
N PHE A 389 -17.35 29.77 10.40
CA PHE A 389 -17.68 29.13 9.13
C PHE A 389 -17.50 30.08 7.93
N TYR A 390 -18.03 31.31 8.02
CA TYR A 390 -18.00 32.27 6.91
C TYR A 390 -16.63 32.88 6.71
N GLU A 391 -15.87 33.13 7.78
CA GLU A 391 -14.58 33.80 7.67
C GLU A 391 -13.38 32.85 7.49
N LYS A 392 -13.47 31.62 8.03
CA LYS A 392 -12.30 30.73 8.19
C LYS A 392 -12.57 29.30 7.70
N GLY A 393 -13.84 28.95 7.49
CA GLY A 393 -14.29 27.63 7.02
C GLY A 393 -14.58 27.59 5.51
N PRO A 394 -15.46 26.67 5.06
CA PRO A 394 -15.88 26.59 3.66
C PRO A 394 -16.63 27.82 3.15
N SER A 395 -17.31 28.55 4.04
CA SER A 395 -18.05 29.78 3.74
C SER A 395 -19.09 29.60 2.63
N ARG A 396 -19.31 30.60 1.76
CA ARG A 396 -20.34 30.60 0.71
C ARG A 396 -19.87 29.94 -0.58
N ALA A 397 -20.82 29.43 -1.38
CA ALA A 397 -20.56 28.85 -2.68
C ALA A 397 -19.95 29.87 -3.67
N GLY A 398 -19.07 29.40 -4.55
CA GLY A 398 -18.48 30.22 -5.62
C GLY A 398 -17.20 30.98 -5.24
N GLN A 399 -16.65 30.73 -4.04
CA GLN A 399 -15.36 31.25 -3.59
C GLN A 399 -14.56 30.14 -2.91
N ASN A 400 -13.24 30.30 -2.83
CA ASN A 400 -12.36 29.46 -2.01
C ASN A 400 -11.28 30.27 -1.27
N GLU A 401 -11.38 31.59 -1.30
CA GLU A 401 -10.49 32.58 -0.69
C GLU A 401 -10.27 32.32 0.80
N THR A 402 -11.33 31.88 1.48
CA THR A 402 -11.37 31.60 2.92
C THR A 402 -10.47 30.44 3.34
N TYR A 403 -10.27 29.44 2.48
CA TYR A 403 -9.52 28.22 2.85
C TYR A 403 -8.32 27.89 1.94
N LYS A 404 -8.23 28.46 0.74
CA LYS A 404 -7.05 28.29 -0.14
C LYS A 404 -5.75 28.80 0.49
N ILE A 405 -5.87 29.68 1.48
CA ILE A 405 -4.74 30.17 2.29
C ILE A 405 -3.98 29.07 3.03
N ALA A 406 -4.57 27.89 3.23
CA ALA A 406 -3.91 26.75 3.86
C ALA A 406 -3.00 25.94 2.90
N GLN A 407 -2.94 26.28 1.61
CA GLN A 407 -2.11 25.57 0.63
C GLN A 407 -0.62 25.47 1.04
N PRO A 408 0.03 26.51 1.61
CA PRO A 408 1.42 26.39 2.06
C PRO A 408 1.63 25.30 3.11
N LEU A 409 0.63 25.03 3.96
CA LEU A 409 0.70 23.94 4.93
C LEU A 409 0.56 22.57 4.26
N LEU A 410 -0.37 22.42 3.30
CA LEU A 410 -0.51 21.19 2.52
C LEU A 410 0.76 20.87 1.72
N ASP A 411 1.36 21.89 1.10
CA ASP A 411 2.63 21.77 0.39
C ASP A 411 3.75 21.34 1.34
N ASP A 412 3.80 21.89 2.57
CA ASP A 412 4.80 21.51 3.56
C ASP A 412 4.63 20.07 4.07
N PHE A 413 3.40 19.57 4.22
CA PHE A 413 3.14 18.15 4.49
C PHE A 413 3.76 17.27 3.41
N PHE A 414 3.47 17.52 2.13
CA PHE A 414 4.06 16.75 1.04
C PHE A 414 5.59 16.89 0.96
N ASN A 415 6.11 18.11 1.11
CA ASN A 415 7.55 18.37 1.05
C ASN A 415 8.31 17.66 2.17
N ALA A 416 7.73 17.54 3.37
CA ALA A 416 8.35 16.84 4.48
C ALA A 416 8.40 15.32 4.24
N ILE A 417 7.32 14.74 3.69
CA ILE A 417 7.31 13.34 3.24
C ILE A 417 8.38 13.12 2.16
N ASP A 418 8.42 13.98 1.14
CA ASP A 418 9.37 13.85 0.03
C ASP A 418 10.82 13.92 0.51
N LYS A 419 11.14 14.85 1.42
CA LYS A 419 12.47 14.93 2.03
C LYS A 419 12.85 13.62 2.70
N ARG A 420 11.93 12.97 3.43
CA ARG A 420 12.18 11.68 4.07
C ARG A 420 12.31 10.54 3.06
N VAL A 421 11.40 10.44 2.08
CA VAL A 421 11.45 9.43 1.01
C VAL A 421 12.74 9.53 0.19
N ASN A 422 13.27 10.74 0.02
CA ASN A 422 14.52 11.02 -0.68
C ASN A 422 15.79 10.85 0.18
N GLY A 423 15.67 10.22 1.35
CA GLY A 423 16.82 9.85 2.21
C GLY A 423 17.08 10.82 3.37
N GLY A 424 16.18 11.76 3.64
CA GLY A 424 16.23 12.63 4.80
C GLY A 424 16.17 11.85 6.13
N LYS A 425 16.78 12.43 7.16
CA LYS A 425 16.89 11.81 8.50
C LYS A 425 15.67 12.05 9.38
N THR A 426 14.94 13.13 9.16
CA THR A 426 13.73 13.48 9.93
C THR A 426 12.67 12.40 9.73
N VAL A 427 12.35 11.69 10.80
CA VAL A 427 11.31 10.64 10.82
C VAL A 427 9.97 11.18 11.30
N ALA A 428 9.93 12.35 11.94
CA ALA A 428 8.69 13.02 12.26
C ALA A 428 8.76 14.54 12.26
N THR A 429 7.66 15.20 11.86
CA THR A 429 7.46 16.66 11.99
C THR A 429 6.16 16.95 12.72
N PHE A 430 6.23 17.57 13.89
CA PHE A 430 5.07 17.92 14.71
C PHE A 430 4.89 19.44 14.76
N ARG A 431 3.75 19.93 14.29
CA ARG A 431 3.46 21.36 14.13
C ARG A 431 2.35 21.82 15.08
N PHE A 432 2.51 22.98 15.71
CA PHE A 432 1.56 23.54 16.67
C PHE A 432 1.11 24.94 16.28
N ALA A 433 -0.20 25.16 16.22
CA ALA A 433 -0.81 26.34 15.63
C ALA A 433 -2.20 26.66 16.22
N HIS A 434 -3.14 27.12 15.40
CA HIS A 434 -4.38 27.76 15.83
C HIS A 434 -5.63 27.17 15.18
N ALA A 435 -6.80 27.61 15.64
CA ALA A 435 -8.07 27.28 15.00
C ALA A 435 -8.10 27.87 13.58
N GLU A 436 -7.55 29.07 13.40
CA GLU A 436 -7.35 29.78 12.13
C GLU A 436 -6.36 29.07 11.19
N THR A 437 -5.64 28.06 11.69
CA THR A 437 -4.85 27.14 10.87
C THR A 437 -5.67 25.89 10.52
N MET A 438 -6.37 25.32 11.50
CA MET A 438 -7.13 24.08 11.35
C MET A 438 -8.37 24.21 10.47
N MET A 439 -9.19 25.25 10.66
CA MET A 439 -10.43 25.43 9.90
C MET A 439 -10.21 25.51 8.38
N PRO A 440 -9.31 26.36 7.87
CA PRO A 440 -9.05 26.40 6.43
C PRO A 440 -8.32 25.15 5.94
N PHE A 441 -7.47 24.51 6.76
CA PHE A 441 -6.82 23.26 6.39
C PHE A 441 -7.81 22.09 6.28
N ALA A 442 -8.78 22.01 7.19
CA ALA A 442 -9.84 21.01 7.16
C ALA A 442 -10.75 21.19 5.93
N ALA A 443 -11.11 22.42 5.60
CA ALA A 443 -11.87 22.74 4.39
C ALA A 443 -11.08 22.44 3.10
N LEU A 444 -9.79 22.81 3.04
CA LEU A 444 -8.92 22.52 1.90
C LEU A 444 -8.77 21.01 1.64
N LEU A 445 -8.59 20.23 2.71
CA LEU A 445 -8.48 18.77 2.63
C LEU A 445 -9.82 18.07 2.38
N GLY A 446 -10.95 18.76 2.49
CA GLY A 446 -12.29 18.17 2.42
C GLY A 446 -12.54 17.18 3.55
N LEU A 447 -12.12 17.52 4.78
CA LEU A 447 -12.35 16.67 5.95
C LEU A 447 -13.84 16.63 6.34
N PRO A 448 -14.29 15.56 7.04
CA PRO A 448 -15.65 15.49 7.53
C PRO A 448 -16.07 16.75 8.28
N TYR A 449 -17.32 17.17 8.10
CA TYR A 449 -17.90 18.42 8.65
C TYR A 449 -17.35 19.71 8.01
N SER A 450 -16.52 19.61 6.97
CA SER A 450 -15.94 20.76 6.27
C SER A 450 -16.10 20.66 4.75
N THR A 451 -17.05 19.86 4.25
CA THR A 451 -17.22 19.63 2.80
C THR A 451 -18.31 20.49 2.16
N GLN A 452 -19.13 21.18 2.96
CA GLN A 452 -20.31 21.88 2.48
C GLN A 452 -20.20 23.40 2.63
N GLN A 453 -20.28 24.12 1.51
CA GLN A 453 -20.46 25.57 1.49
C GLN A 453 -21.93 25.96 1.69
N ALA A 454 -22.18 27.17 2.21
CA ALA A 454 -23.49 27.78 2.24
C ALA A 454 -23.89 28.31 0.85
N ALA A 455 -25.16 28.68 0.68
CA ALA A 455 -25.59 29.37 -0.53
C ALA A 455 -24.83 30.71 -0.69
N ASP A 456 -24.65 31.16 -1.94
CA ASP A 456 -24.14 32.51 -2.23
C ASP A 456 -25.27 33.54 -1.99
N SER A 457 -25.62 33.73 -0.72
CA SER A 457 -26.77 34.52 -0.29
C SER A 457 -26.53 35.15 1.08
N ALA A 458 -26.95 36.40 1.23
CA ALA A 458 -26.97 37.09 2.52
C ALA A 458 -28.17 36.67 3.40
N THR A 459 -29.19 36.02 2.84
CA THR A 459 -30.44 35.70 3.57
C THR A 459 -30.74 34.20 3.67
N ASP A 460 -30.22 33.39 2.74
CA ASP A 460 -30.23 31.92 2.83
C ASP A 460 -28.90 31.48 3.44
N VAL A 461 -28.81 31.68 4.75
CA VAL A 461 -27.55 31.61 5.50
C VAL A 461 -27.22 30.19 5.97
N TYR A 462 -25.98 30.00 6.41
CA TYR A 462 -25.55 28.83 7.16
C TYR A 462 -26.43 28.63 8.41
N THR A 463 -26.98 27.43 8.56
CA THR A 463 -27.68 26.98 9.76
C THR A 463 -27.25 25.58 10.13
N TYR A 464 -27.48 25.20 11.39
CA TYR A 464 -27.23 23.83 11.82
C TYR A 464 -28.09 22.78 11.08
N ASP A 465 -29.25 23.17 10.56
CA ASP A 465 -30.17 22.23 9.91
C ASP A 465 -29.83 22.02 8.42
N ASN A 466 -29.16 22.99 7.79
CA ASN A 466 -28.81 22.93 6.37
C ASN A 466 -27.32 22.63 6.10
N ASN A 467 -26.47 22.61 7.12
CA ASN A 467 -25.02 22.42 6.95
C ASN A 467 -24.42 21.57 8.08
N GLU A 468 -23.45 20.71 7.73
CA GLU A 468 -22.77 19.80 8.65
C GLU A 468 -21.71 20.46 9.55
N TRP A 469 -21.24 21.66 9.22
CA TRP A 469 -20.13 22.29 9.92
C TRP A 469 -20.45 22.61 11.37
N ARG A 470 -19.57 22.24 12.29
CA ARG A 470 -19.65 22.55 13.73
C ARG A 470 -18.25 22.82 14.27
N GLY A 471 -18.08 23.91 15.03
CA GLY A 471 -16.79 24.23 15.65
C GLY A 471 -16.29 23.09 16.54
N GLU A 472 -17.20 22.45 17.27
CA GLU A 472 -16.89 21.34 18.20
C GLU A 472 -16.41 20.05 17.51
N LYS A 473 -16.72 19.87 16.22
CA LYS A 473 -16.29 18.68 15.45
C LYS A 473 -15.05 18.98 14.60
N VAL A 474 -15.02 20.16 13.99
CA VAL A 474 -13.96 20.58 13.08
C VAL A 474 -12.72 21.01 13.87
N THR A 475 -12.89 21.92 14.82
CA THR A 475 -11.76 22.53 15.52
C THR A 475 -12.03 22.61 17.02
N PRO A 476 -12.19 21.47 17.73
CA PRO A 476 -12.13 21.48 19.20
C PRO A 476 -10.77 21.99 19.68
N MET A 477 -10.62 22.23 20.98
CA MET A 477 -9.30 22.45 21.57
C MET A 477 -8.40 21.25 21.29
N ALA A 478 -7.10 21.49 21.05
CA ALA A 478 -6.13 20.49 20.61
C ALA A 478 -6.51 19.68 19.34
N ALA A 479 -7.42 20.21 18.50
CA ALA A 479 -7.75 19.61 17.21
C ALA A 479 -6.49 19.31 16.40
N ASN A 480 -6.41 18.14 15.77
CA ASN A 480 -5.19 17.72 15.10
C ASN A 480 -5.45 16.85 13.87
N VAL A 481 -4.60 17.02 12.85
CA VAL A 481 -4.49 16.16 11.68
C VAL A 481 -3.13 15.48 11.73
N GLN A 482 -3.09 14.16 11.56
CA GLN A 482 -1.86 13.37 11.61
C GLN A 482 -1.77 12.44 10.41
N TRP A 483 -0.64 12.42 9.71
CA TRP A 483 -0.39 11.50 8.61
C TRP A 483 0.71 10.51 8.98
N ASP A 484 0.46 9.22 8.78
CA ASP A 484 1.45 8.16 8.94
C ASP A 484 1.83 7.63 7.56
N VAL A 485 3.13 7.49 7.31
CA VAL A 485 3.67 7.09 6.01
C VAL A 485 4.44 5.80 6.13
N VAL A 486 4.14 4.87 5.24
CA VAL A 486 4.78 3.56 5.14
C VAL A 486 5.39 3.39 3.75
N ALA A 487 6.49 2.67 3.67
CA ALA A 487 7.12 2.32 2.40
C ALA A 487 7.50 0.84 2.36
N LYS A 488 7.58 0.32 1.15
CA LYS A 488 8.03 -1.05 0.87
C LYS A 488 9.40 -0.97 0.17
N PRO A 489 10.42 -1.71 0.63
CA PRO A 489 11.72 -1.71 -0.04
C PRO A 489 11.64 -2.37 -1.43
N GLY A 490 12.56 -1.97 -2.31
CA GLY A 490 12.66 -2.51 -3.67
C GLY A 490 11.78 -1.79 -4.67
N ASN A 491 11.72 -2.35 -5.88
CA ASN A 491 10.98 -1.76 -7.00
C ASN A 491 9.63 -2.46 -7.17
N ASP A 492 8.58 -1.68 -7.40
CA ASP A 492 7.30 -2.15 -7.90
C ASP A 492 7.51 -2.86 -9.23
N PRO A 493 7.24 -4.17 -9.31
CA PRO A 493 7.40 -4.92 -10.54
C PRO A 493 6.59 -4.35 -11.71
N ALA A 494 5.41 -3.78 -11.46
CA ALA A 494 4.59 -3.21 -12.54
C ALA A 494 5.27 -2.01 -13.20
N THR A 495 6.00 -1.19 -12.45
CA THR A 495 6.56 0.08 -12.92
C THR A 495 8.08 0.09 -13.07
N GLY A 496 8.80 -0.84 -12.43
CA GLY A 496 10.26 -0.85 -12.36
C GLY A 496 10.86 0.27 -11.50
N ARG A 497 10.03 1.03 -10.79
CA ARG A 497 10.43 2.12 -9.90
C ARG A 497 10.28 1.70 -8.45
N ALA A 498 10.90 2.43 -7.52
CA ALA A 498 10.68 2.20 -6.09
C ALA A 498 9.17 2.18 -5.78
N TYR A 499 8.73 1.30 -4.87
CA TYR A 499 7.33 1.29 -4.44
C TYR A 499 6.92 2.67 -3.93
N THR A 500 5.79 3.17 -4.42
CA THR A 500 5.23 4.43 -3.94
C THR A 500 4.91 4.33 -2.45
N PRO A 501 5.35 5.29 -1.62
CA PRO A 501 4.93 5.36 -0.23
C PRO A 501 3.41 5.45 -0.10
N LEU A 502 2.88 4.88 0.97
CA LEU A 502 1.47 4.95 1.30
C LEU A 502 1.27 5.84 2.53
N VAL A 503 0.16 6.56 2.55
CA VAL A 503 -0.21 7.50 3.60
C VAL A 503 -1.58 7.13 4.15
N ARG A 504 -1.73 7.23 5.47
CA ARG A 504 -3.00 7.16 6.20
C ARG A 504 -3.17 8.44 7.02
N MET A 505 -4.39 8.92 7.15
CA MET A 505 -4.74 10.10 7.96
C MET A 505 -5.52 9.73 9.24
N LEU A 506 -5.20 10.43 10.33
CA LEU A 506 -6.06 10.56 11.50
C LEU A 506 -6.51 12.02 11.65
N TYR A 507 -7.78 12.24 11.96
CA TYR A 507 -8.33 13.56 12.30
C TYR A 507 -8.97 13.50 13.68
N ASN A 508 -8.47 14.32 14.60
CA ASN A 508 -8.78 14.25 16.03
C ASN A 508 -8.61 12.80 16.56
N GLU A 509 -7.49 12.19 16.15
CA GLU A 509 -7.13 10.78 16.40
C GLU A 509 -8.16 9.73 15.96
N LYS A 510 -9.11 10.07 15.08
CA LYS A 510 -9.96 9.08 14.39
C LYS A 510 -9.40 8.78 13.01
N GLU A 511 -9.29 7.51 12.67
CA GLU A 511 -8.92 7.10 11.31
C GLU A 511 -10.07 7.41 10.35
N ILE A 512 -9.76 8.18 9.32
CA ILE A 512 -10.72 8.59 8.30
C ILE A 512 -10.09 8.39 6.91
N GLY A 513 -10.95 8.27 5.89
CA GLY A 513 -10.49 8.41 4.52
C GLY A 513 -10.03 9.84 4.23
N PHE A 514 -9.24 10.00 3.17
CA PHE A 514 -9.14 11.31 2.51
C PHE A 514 -10.45 11.62 1.79
N ARG A 515 -10.59 12.85 1.28
CA ARG A 515 -11.76 13.27 0.49
C ARG A 515 -12.19 12.24 -0.55
N ASP A 516 -13.49 12.17 -0.83
CA ASP A 516 -14.12 11.10 -1.61
C ASP A 516 -13.57 10.94 -3.04
N GLU A 517 -12.98 11.98 -3.62
CA GLU A 517 -12.34 11.94 -4.93
C GLU A 517 -11.02 11.16 -4.92
N CYS A 518 -10.38 11.01 -3.77
CA CYS A 518 -9.14 10.25 -3.62
C CYS A 518 -9.43 8.74 -3.64
N MET A 519 -8.67 8.00 -4.43
CA MET A 519 -8.83 6.55 -4.56
C MET A 519 -7.88 5.78 -3.62
N PRO A 520 -8.39 5.02 -2.64
CA PRO A 520 -7.54 4.24 -1.74
C PRO A 520 -6.89 3.05 -2.47
N ILE A 521 -5.83 2.49 -1.89
CA ILE A 521 -5.09 1.38 -2.52
C ILE A 521 -5.90 0.10 -2.77
N ALA A 522 -6.99 -0.09 -2.02
CA ALA A 522 -7.89 -1.22 -2.10
C ALA A 522 -9.28 -0.76 -1.64
N LYS A 523 -10.32 -1.53 -1.96
CA LYS A 523 -11.66 -1.26 -1.44
C LYS A 523 -11.61 -1.28 0.10
N ASP A 524 -12.28 -0.31 0.74
CA ASP A 524 -12.38 -0.17 2.20
C ASP A 524 -11.04 0.04 2.93
N SER A 525 -9.98 0.42 2.20
CA SER A 525 -8.67 0.78 2.79
C SER A 525 -8.61 2.27 3.13
N HIS A 526 -7.96 2.61 4.25
CA HIS A 526 -7.60 3.98 4.63
C HIS A 526 -6.17 4.39 4.23
N TRP A 527 -5.48 3.51 3.51
CA TRP A 527 -4.17 3.80 2.91
C TRP A 527 -4.31 4.30 1.47
N TYR A 528 -3.51 5.30 1.11
CA TYR A 528 -3.50 5.94 -0.20
C TYR A 528 -2.07 6.07 -0.70
N LYS A 529 -1.84 5.93 -2.01
CA LYS A 529 -0.50 6.21 -2.57
C LYS A 529 -0.19 7.70 -2.40
N LEU A 530 1.04 8.04 -2.05
CA LEU A 530 1.49 9.43 -1.99
C LEU A 530 1.26 10.18 -3.33
N THR A 531 1.46 9.49 -4.46
CA THR A 531 1.19 10.04 -5.80
C THR A 531 -0.29 10.32 -6.05
N GLU A 532 -1.18 9.50 -5.49
CA GLU A 532 -2.62 9.76 -5.55
C GLU A 532 -2.96 11.02 -4.76
N LEU A 533 -2.45 11.14 -3.53
CA LEU A 533 -2.73 12.31 -2.69
C LEU A 533 -2.24 13.63 -3.30
N LYS A 534 -1.05 13.65 -3.90
CA LYS A 534 -0.54 14.83 -4.62
C LYS A 534 -1.41 15.23 -5.83
N THR A 535 -2.20 14.29 -6.35
CA THR A 535 -3.09 14.49 -7.49
C THR A 535 -4.50 14.87 -7.03
N CYS A 536 -5.07 14.16 -6.06
CA CYS A 536 -6.45 14.34 -5.62
C CYS A 536 -6.63 15.48 -4.61
N LEU A 537 -5.60 15.88 -3.86
CA LEU A 537 -5.70 17.01 -2.93
C LEU A 537 -5.43 18.37 -3.60
N ASN A 538 -4.79 18.38 -4.77
CA ASN A 538 -4.61 19.60 -5.55
C ASN A 538 -5.76 19.77 -6.54
N ALA A 539 -6.57 20.81 -6.37
CA ALA A 539 -7.56 21.20 -7.36
C ALA A 539 -6.87 21.72 -8.63
N ASP A 540 -7.39 21.38 -9.81
CA ASP A 540 -7.00 22.03 -11.05
C ASP A 540 -7.57 23.46 -11.15
N ALA A 541 -7.25 24.16 -12.25
CA ALA A 541 -7.66 25.55 -12.47
C ALA A 541 -9.20 25.74 -12.49
N ASP A 542 -9.96 24.67 -12.71
CA ASP A 542 -11.43 24.68 -12.72
C ASP A 542 -12.01 24.24 -11.35
N GLY A 543 -11.17 24.06 -10.33
CA GLY A 543 -11.58 23.63 -8.99
C GLY A 543 -11.86 22.13 -8.88
N LYS A 544 -11.47 21.32 -9.88
CA LYS A 544 -11.74 19.89 -9.90
C LYS A 544 -10.57 19.10 -9.30
N HIS A 545 -10.91 18.12 -8.46
CA HIS A 545 -9.96 17.18 -7.88
C HIS A 545 -9.83 15.94 -8.77
N ASN A 546 -8.61 15.64 -9.20
CA ASN A 546 -8.31 14.56 -10.15
C ASN A 546 -7.80 13.30 -9.43
N THR A 547 -8.00 12.13 -10.02
CA THR A 547 -7.52 10.84 -9.46
C THR A 547 -6.68 10.09 -10.48
N LEU A 548 -5.74 9.27 -10.00
CA LEU A 548 -4.99 8.31 -10.82
C LEU A 548 -5.85 7.09 -11.23
N GLY A 549 -7.09 6.97 -10.73
CA GLY A 549 -8.00 5.87 -11.07
C GLY A 549 -7.44 4.51 -10.65
N ASP A 550 -7.47 3.51 -11.53
CA ASP A 550 -6.95 2.17 -11.24
C ASP A 550 -5.46 2.16 -10.89
N ALA A 551 -4.69 3.15 -11.35
CA ALA A 551 -3.27 3.28 -10.99
C ALA A 551 -3.06 3.67 -9.51
N ALA A 552 -4.07 4.19 -8.82
CA ALA A 552 -4.03 4.43 -7.38
C ALA A 552 -4.11 3.13 -6.57
N ARG A 553 -4.71 2.06 -7.13
CA ARG A 553 -4.82 0.76 -6.48
C ARG A 553 -3.43 0.12 -6.34
N LEU A 554 -3.22 -0.61 -5.24
CA LEU A 554 -2.18 -1.63 -5.25
C LEU A 554 -2.69 -2.71 -6.20
N THR A 555 -2.06 -2.81 -7.36
CA THR A 555 -2.13 -4.04 -8.12
C THR A 555 -1.51 -5.10 -7.23
N ASP A 556 -2.26 -6.17 -6.97
CA ASP A 556 -1.81 -7.21 -6.06
C ASP A 556 -0.42 -7.64 -6.51
N GLY A 557 0.57 -7.33 -5.66
CA GLY A 557 1.96 -7.15 -6.06
C GLY A 557 2.68 -8.45 -6.43
N SER A 558 1.98 -9.48 -6.87
CA SER A 558 2.56 -10.72 -7.33
C SER A 558 2.16 -10.95 -8.78
N ASN A 559 2.96 -10.42 -9.71
CA ASN A 559 3.42 -11.37 -10.70
C ASN A 559 4.20 -12.44 -9.92
N PRO A 560 3.67 -13.66 -9.75
CA PRO A 560 4.28 -14.63 -8.85
C PRO A 560 5.66 -15.08 -9.34
N LEU A 561 6.03 -14.75 -10.59
CA LEU A 561 7.38 -14.96 -11.09
C LEU A 561 8.45 -14.18 -10.32
N VAL A 562 8.17 -12.95 -9.89
CA VAL A 562 9.17 -12.06 -9.24
C VAL A 562 9.83 -12.72 -8.02
N PRO A 563 9.07 -13.21 -7.02
CA PRO A 563 9.69 -13.90 -5.89
C PRO A 563 10.39 -15.21 -6.29
N LEU A 564 9.87 -15.96 -7.28
CA LEU A 564 10.45 -17.23 -7.72
C LEU A 564 11.85 -17.09 -8.34
N VAL A 565 12.17 -15.93 -8.91
CA VAL A 565 13.46 -15.66 -9.56
C VAL A 565 14.31 -14.62 -8.81
N SER A 566 13.94 -14.33 -7.56
CA SER A 566 14.58 -13.29 -6.74
C SER A 566 16.03 -13.58 -6.37
N GLU A 567 16.50 -14.84 -6.46
CA GLU A 567 17.92 -15.18 -6.26
C GLU A 567 18.84 -14.41 -7.21
N TYR A 568 18.35 -14.03 -8.39
CA TYR A 568 19.12 -13.25 -9.38
C TYR A 568 19.67 -11.93 -8.79
N ALA A 569 18.93 -11.31 -7.87
CA ALA A 569 19.34 -10.08 -7.19
C ALA A 569 20.57 -10.27 -6.27
N SER A 570 20.97 -11.52 -5.98
CA SER A 570 22.22 -11.82 -5.27
C SER A 570 23.45 -11.80 -6.18
N TRP A 571 23.26 -11.77 -7.50
CA TRP A 571 24.33 -11.74 -8.50
C TRP A 571 24.43 -10.42 -9.24
N TRP A 572 23.29 -9.73 -9.40
CA TRP A 572 23.18 -8.44 -10.06
C TRP A 572 22.27 -7.49 -9.28
N GLN A 573 22.79 -6.30 -8.99
CA GLN A 573 22.01 -5.16 -8.52
C GLN A 573 21.56 -4.33 -9.72
N ALA A 574 20.26 -4.18 -9.90
CA ALA A 574 19.68 -3.38 -10.97
C ALA A 574 19.94 -1.87 -10.79
N PRO A 575 20.07 -1.11 -11.89
CA PRO A 575 20.07 0.35 -11.84
C PRO A 575 18.82 0.87 -11.09
N GLN A 576 18.97 1.96 -10.33
CA GLN A 576 17.88 2.62 -9.62
C GLN A 576 17.62 3.97 -10.25
N PHE A 577 16.36 4.39 -10.26
CA PHE A 577 15.93 5.65 -10.86
C PHE A 577 15.21 6.53 -9.83
N ASN A 578 15.34 7.83 -9.99
CA ASN A 578 14.49 8.80 -9.31
C ASN A 578 13.10 8.83 -9.97
N GLU A 579 12.12 9.46 -9.32
CA GLU A 579 10.75 9.54 -9.84
C GLU A 579 10.66 10.25 -11.20
N ASP A 580 11.56 11.20 -11.45
CA ASP A 580 11.70 11.94 -12.72
C ASP A 580 12.33 11.11 -13.86
N GLY A 581 12.70 9.86 -13.58
CA GLY A 581 13.32 8.94 -14.54
C GLY A 581 14.83 9.11 -14.71
N THR A 582 15.48 10.02 -13.96
CA THR A 582 16.94 10.14 -13.94
C THR A 582 17.59 8.98 -13.18
N LEU A 583 18.81 8.62 -13.56
CA LEU A 583 19.55 7.54 -12.92
C LEU A 583 19.96 7.95 -11.50
N LYS A 584 19.42 7.25 -10.48
CA LYS A 584 19.78 7.39 -9.06
C LYS A 584 21.06 6.63 -8.74
N SER A 585 21.20 5.41 -9.25
CA SER A 585 22.42 4.62 -9.13
C SER A 585 22.56 3.65 -10.30
N ALA A 586 23.77 3.48 -10.82
CA ALA A 586 24.04 2.49 -11.87
C ALA A 586 23.91 1.04 -11.34
N GLY A 587 23.76 0.09 -12.25
CA GLY A 587 23.73 -1.33 -11.93
C GLY A 587 25.11 -1.86 -11.52
N LYS A 588 25.14 -2.96 -10.76
CA LYS A 588 26.38 -3.52 -10.19
C LYS A 588 26.37 -5.04 -10.15
N VAL A 589 27.47 -5.64 -10.59
CA VAL A 589 27.73 -7.07 -10.43
C VAL A 589 28.09 -7.38 -8.98
N LEU A 590 27.30 -8.25 -8.34
CA LEU A 590 27.49 -8.70 -6.97
C LEU A 590 28.19 -10.07 -6.92
N ASN A 591 27.95 -10.93 -7.91
CA ASN A 591 28.61 -12.23 -8.02
C ASN A 591 29.20 -12.43 -9.43
N ARG A 592 30.49 -12.11 -9.55
CA ARG A 592 31.23 -12.22 -10.81
C ARG A 592 31.27 -13.65 -11.36
N LYS A 593 31.36 -14.67 -10.49
CA LYS A 593 31.56 -16.06 -10.93
C LYS A 593 30.35 -16.56 -11.72
N VAL A 594 29.15 -16.37 -11.18
CA VAL A 594 27.90 -16.82 -11.81
C VAL A 594 27.65 -16.07 -13.11
N LEU A 595 27.84 -14.75 -13.12
CA LEU A 595 27.61 -13.95 -14.33
C LEU A 595 28.69 -14.14 -15.40
N ALA A 596 29.95 -14.43 -15.04
CA ALA A 596 30.98 -14.82 -16.00
C ALA A 596 30.64 -16.13 -16.71
N GLU A 597 30.15 -17.11 -15.96
CA GLU A 597 29.71 -18.39 -16.53
C GLU A 597 28.47 -18.21 -17.42
N ASN A 598 27.56 -17.31 -17.06
CA ASN A 598 26.41 -16.93 -17.88
C ASN A 598 26.84 -16.27 -19.20
N ASP A 599 27.85 -15.40 -19.17
CA ASP A 599 28.47 -14.76 -20.35
C ASP A 599 29.15 -15.79 -21.27
N GLU A 600 29.93 -16.71 -20.71
CA GLU A 600 30.63 -17.74 -21.48
C GLU A 600 29.65 -18.64 -22.23
N LYS A 601 28.59 -19.09 -21.54
CA LYS A 601 27.60 -20.01 -22.11
C LYS A 601 26.76 -19.36 -23.20
N VAL A 602 26.33 -18.10 -23.05
CA VAL A 602 25.58 -17.40 -24.12
C VAL A 602 26.42 -17.27 -25.39
N VAL A 603 27.71 -16.92 -25.25
CA VAL A 603 28.64 -16.82 -26.38
C VAL A 603 28.87 -18.18 -27.04
N ALA A 604 29.06 -19.24 -26.25
CA ALA A 604 29.29 -20.58 -26.76
C ALA A 604 28.10 -21.12 -27.57
N ILE A 605 26.88 -20.98 -27.06
CA ILE A 605 25.66 -21.46 -27.72
C ILE A 605 25.37 -20.64 -28.99
N ASN A 606 25.42 -19.30 -28.90
CA ASN A 606 25.20 -18.42 -30.06
C ASN A 606 26.22 -18.68 -31.17
N ASN A 607 27.51 -18.80 -30.85
CA ASN A 607 28.56 -19.01 -31.84
C ASN A 607 28.51 -20.42 -32.46
N ALA A 608 28.14 -21.44 -31.68
CA ALA A 608 27.91 -22.78 -32.23
C ALA A 608 26.78 -22.77 -33.26
N ALA A 609 25.67 -22.11 -32.92
CA ALA A 609 24.51 -22.04 -33.79
C ALA A 609 24.76 -21.23 -35.07
N ALA A 610 25.63 -20.21 -35.02
CA ALA A 610 25.99 -19.42 -36.20
C ALA A 610 26.91 -20.15 -37.21
N LYS A 611 27.44 -21.33 -36.87
CA LYS A 611 28.30 -22.09 -37.80
C LYS A 611 27.53 -22.43 -39.07
N GLY A 612 28.15 -22.13 -40.22
CA GLY A 612 27.53 -22.33 -41.54
C GLY A 612 26.67 -21.15 -42.02
N ALA A 613 26.47 -20.10 -41.21
CA ALA A 613 25.86 -18.87 -41.69
C ALA A 613 26.79 -18.15 -42.69
N THR A 614 26.20 -17.50 -43.70
CA THR A 614 26.89 -16.65 -44.67
C THR A 614 26.50 -15.18 -44.48
N ALA A 615 27.10 -14.28 -45.26
CA ALA A 615 26.77 -12.85 -45.23
C ALA A 615 25.27 -12.55 -45.49
N THR A 616 24.56 -13.42 -46.22
CA THR A 616 23.17 -13.20 -46.63
C THR A 616 22.21 -14.30 -46.17
N THR A 617 22.71 -15.40 -45.61
CA THR A 617 21.90 -16.56 -45.26
C THR A 617 22.22 -17.00 -43.84
N PRO A 618 21.25 -16.93 -42.90
CA PRO A 618 21.44 -17.49 -41.56
C PRO A 618 21.67 -19.00 -41.62
N SER A 619 22.37 -19.56 -40.63
CA SER A 619 22.49 -21.03 -40.50
C SER A 619 21.12 -21.69 -40.30
N GLU A 620 20.99 -22.99 -40.53
CA GLU A 620 19.73 -23.72 -40.28
C GLU A 620 19.21 -23.53 -38.85
N GLN A 621 20.09 -23.52 -37.85
CA GLN A 621 19.70 -23.30 -36.46
C GLN A 621 19.25 -21.85 -36.20
N GLN A 622 19.91 -20.87 -36.84
CA GLN A 622 19.45 -19.49 -36.78
C GLN A 622 18.10 -19.29 -37.47
N GLN A 623 17.87 -19.96 -38.61
CA GLN A 623 16.56 -19.96 -39.30
C GLN A 623 15.47 -20.58 -38.41
N ARG A 624 15.78 -21.68 -37.72
CA ARG A 624 14.86 -22.26 -36.73
C ARG A 624 14.57 -21.31 -35.58
N ALA A 625 15.61 -20.66 -35.07
CA ALA A 625 15.47 -19.71 -33.97
C ALA A 625 14.68 -18.44 -34.35
N LEU A 626 14.75 -18.01 -35.61
CA LEU A 626 13.94 -16.94 -36.18
C LEU A 626 12.46 -17.31 -36.21
N SER A 627 12.09 -18.51 -36.65
CA SER A 627 10.69 -18.96 -36.62
C SER A 627 10.19 -19.12 -35.18
N ASP A 628 11.02 -19.66 -34.29
CA ASP A 628 10.66 -19.87 -32.88
C ASP A 628 10.53 -18.60 -32.06
N ARG A 629 11.08 -17.48 -32.55
CA ARG A 629 10.87 -16.16 -31.95
C ARG A 629 9.38 -15.83 -31.86
N ASP A 630 8.58 -16.31 -32.81
CA ASP A 630 7.13 -16.12 -32.86
C ASP A 630 6.36 -17.31 -32.28
N ALA A 631 7.00 -18.21 -31.51
CA ALA A 631 6.30 -19.27 -30.78
C ALA A 631 5.24 -18.74 -29.81
N ASP A 632 5.26 -17.43 -29.54
CA ASP A 632 4.23 -16.74 -28.79
C ASP A 632 3.00 -16.30 -29.58
N LYS A 633 2.99 -16.46 -30.91
CA LYS A 633 1.89 -16.07 -31.79
C LYS A 633 1.52 -17.18 -32.77
N ASP A 634 2.51 -17.92 -33.26
CA ASP A 634 2.36 -19.02 -34.22
C ASP A 634 2.66 -20.37 -33.54
N VAL A 635 1.74 -20.76 -32.64
CA VAL A 635 1.88 -21.95 -31.78
C VAL A 635 1.93 -23.23 -32.62
N ALA A 636 1.06 -23.31 -33.63
CA ALA A 636 0.98 -24.47 -34.53
C ALA A 636 2.33 -24.72 -35.22
N THR A 637 2.94 -23.67 -35.79
CA THR A 637 4.25 -23.80 -36.45
C THR A 637 5.35 -24.16 -35.47
N ALA A 638 5.37 -23.52 -34.29
CA ALA A 638 6.42 -23.75 -33.31
C ALA A 638 6.38 -25.17 -32.71
N PHE A 639 5.20 -25.67 -32.34
CA PHE A 639 5.11 -26.89 -31.51
C PHE A 639 4.68 -28.15 -32.25
N ARG A 640 4.21 -28.09 -33.51
CA ARG A 640 3.78 -29.28 -34.26
C ARG A 640 4.84 -30.37 -34.31
N ASP A 641 6.12 -30.00 -34.40
CA ASP A 641 7.22 -30.97 -34.50
C ASP A 641 7.36 -31.85 -33.27
N GLY A 642 6.90 -31.37 -32.10
CA GLY A 642 6.85 -32.14 -30.85
C GLY A 642 5.91 -33.35 -30.92
N PHE A 643 4.95 -33.35 -31.87
CA PHE A 643 4.04 -34.47 -32.11
C PHE A 643 4.53 -35.43 -33.21
N GLY A 644 5.71 -35.18 -33.78
CA GLY A 644 6.17 -35.87 -35.00
C GLY A 644 5.43 -35.38 -36.26
N PRO A 645 5.85 -35.85 -37.45
CA PRO A 645 5.43 -35.30 -38.73
C PRO A 645 3.94 -35.51 -39.05
N VAL A 646 3.36 -36.63 -38.64
CA VAL A 646 1.96 -36.97 -38.95
C VAL A 646 0.99 -36.31 -37.97
N ILE A 647 1.12 -36.61 -36.67
CA ILE A 647 0.22 -36.05 -35.65
C ILE A 647 0.42 -34.54 -35.53
N GLY A 648 1.65 -34.04 -35.75
CA GLY A 648 1.93 -32.61 -35.81
C GLY A 648 1.18 -31.89 -36.92
N ALA A 649 1.02 -32.51 -38.10
CA ALA A 649 0.20 -31.95 -39.16
C ALA A 649 -1.27 -31.84 -38.72
N TYR A 650 -1.82 -32.88 -38.08
CA TYR A 650 -3.19 -32.84 -37.54
C TYR A 650 -3.36 -31.74 -36.50
N PHE A 651 -2.43 -31.62 -35.54
CA PHE A 651 -2.46 -30.56 -34.55
C PHE A 651 -2.44 -29.18 -35.21
N ALA A 652 -1.55 -28.97 -36.18
CA ALA A 652 -1.43 -27.69 -36.88
C ALA A 652 -2.72 -27.35 -37.66
N ASP A 653 -3.30 -28.29 -38.40
CA ASP A 653 -4.57 -28.11 -39.11
C ASP A 653 -5.69 -27.75 -38.12
N GLY A 654 -5.85 -28.54 -37.06
CA GLY A 654 -6.90 -28.33 -36.06
C GLY A 654 -6.79 -26.99 -35.33
N TYR A 655 -5.56 -26.57 -35.01
CA TYR A 655 -5.31 -25.30 -34.34
C TYR A 655 -5.54 -24.10 -35.27
N ASN A 656 -5.03 -24.17 -36.52
CA ASN A 656 -5.14 -23.07 -37.48
C ASN A 656 -6.56 -22.90 -38.03
N ASP A 657 -7.32 -23.99 -38.17
CA ASP A 657 -8.70 -23.96 -38.66
C ASP A 657 -9.73 -23.61 -37.57
N GLY A 658 -9.28 -23.43 -36.31
CA GLY A 658 -10.14 -23.10 -35.17
C GLY A 658 -10.91 -24.29 -34.57
N ASN A 659 -10.61 -25.53 -34.98
CA ASN A 659 -11.22 -26.74 -34.42
C ASN A 659 -10.71 -27.09 -33.02
N LEU A 660 -9.61 -26.46 -32.59
CA LEU A 660 -9.01 -26.59 -31.27
C LEU A 660 -9.13 -25.28 -30.45
N ASP A 661 -10.28 -24.61 -30.53
CA ASP A 661 -10.54 -23.32 -29.87
C ASP A 661 -10.37 -23.36 -28.34
N LYS A 662 -10.76 -24.44 -27.66
CA LYS A 662 -10.56 -24.58 -26.20
C LYS A 662 -9.10 -24.78 -25.84
N VAL A 663 -8.34 -25.49 -26.66
CA VAL A 663 -6.88 -25.61 -26.50
C VAL A 663 -6.23 -24.23 -26.66
N ALA A 664 -6.63 -23.48 -27.67
CA ALA A 664 -6.16 -22.12 -27.91
C ALA A 664 -6.52 -21.18 -26.74
N ALA A 665 -7.74 -21.28 -26.20
CA ALA A 665 -8.17 -20.51 -25.02
C ALA A 665 -7.26 -20.78 -23.82
N VAL A 666 -7.12 -22.04 -23.41
CA VAL A 666 -6.24 -22.43 -22.29
C VAL A 666 -4.82 -21.89 -22.49
N MET A 667 -4.26 -21.98 -23.70
CA MET A 667 -2.92 -21.46 -24.01
C MET A 667 -2.78 -19.94 -23.94
N ASN A 668 -3.81 -19.21 -24.36
CA ASN A 668 -3.80 -17.75 -24.40
C ASN A 668 -4.08 -17.13 -23.02
N ASP A 669 -4.92 -17.79 -22.23
CA ASP A 669 -5.38 -17.30 -20.92
C ASP A 669 -4.41 -17.67 -19.79
N ASN A 670 -3.39 -18.50 -20.07
CA ASN A 670 -2.30 -18.79 -19.14
C ASN A 670 -1.00 -18.00 -19.44
N GLY A 671 -0.03 -18.14 -18.53
CA GLY A 671 1.32 -17.60 -18.69
C GLY A 671 1.44 -16.19 -18.13
N TRP A 672 2.12 -16.08 -16.99
CA TRP A 672 2.39 -14.80 -16.35
C TRP A 672 3.23 -13.88 -17.25
N SER A 673 3.02 -12.57 -17.18
CA SER A 673 3.87 -11.62 -17.90
C SER A 673 5.32 -11.73 -17.40
N GLY A 674 6.32 -11.68 -18.28
CA GLY A 674 7.73 -11.59 -17.85
C GLY A 674 8.15 -10.17 -17.47
N ASN A 675 7.39 -9.16 -17.90
CA ASN A 675 7.77 -7.75 -17.79
C ASN A 675 8.00 -7.31 -16.34
N PRO A 676 7.18 -7.73 -15.36
CA PRO A 676 7.41 -7.28 -13.99
C PRO A 676 8.75 -7.73 -13.41
N ALA A 677 9.13 -8.99 -13.61
CA ALA A 677 10.46 -9.47 -13.22
C ALA A 677 11.58 -8.80 -14.04
N LYS A 678 11.32 -8.47 -15.31
CA LYS A 678 12.28 -7.75 -16.16
C LYS A 678 12.56 -6.34 -15.67
N ASN A 679 11.52 -5.64 -15.23
CA ASN A 679 11.59 -4.28 -14.69
C ASN A 679 12.34 -4.21 -13.36
N VAL A 680 12.30 -5.27 -12.55
CA VAL A 680 13.06 -5.34 -11.28
C VAL A 680 14.53 -5.65 -11.51
N ASN A 681 14.86 -6.49 -12.50
CA ASN A 681 16.23 -6.98 -12.67
C ASN A 681 17.07 -6.16 -13.66
N GLN A 682 16.48 -5.66 -14.75
CA GLN A 682 17.13 -4.75 -15.71
C GLN A 682 18.60 -5.09 -16.01
N TYR A 683 18.88 -6.34 -16.42
CA TYR A 683 20.23 -6.75 -16.82
C TYR A 683 20.46 -6.44 -18.31
N PRO A 684 21.63 -5.91 -18.75
CA PRO A 684 21.90 -5.61 -20.15
C PRO A 684 21.83 -6.84 -21.05
N ARG A 685 21.18 -6.72 -22.22
CA ARG A 685 21.11 -7.82 -23.21
C ARG A 685 22.49 -8.22 -23.75
N PRO A 686 22.70 -9.50 -24.15
CA PRO A 686 24.02 -9.99 -24.57
C PRO A 686 24.60 -9.24 -25.79
N TYR A 687 23.74 -8.83 -26.72
CA TYR A 687 24.14 -8.18 -27.97
C TYR A 687 24.44 -6.68 -27.87
N VAL A 688 24.28 -6.08 -26.68
CA VAL A 688 24.56 -4.66 -26.43
C VAL A 688 26.06 -4.40 -26.59
N THR A 689 26.40 -3.29 -27.25
CA THR A 689 27.77 -2.92 -27.61
C THR A 689 28.62 -2.44 -26.42
N ASP A 690 28.00 -1.83 -25.40
CA ASP A 690 28.66 -1.50 -24.13
C ASP A 690 27.69 -1.66 -22.96
N ARG A 691 27.86 -2.74 -22.20
CA ARG A 691 27.09 -3.06 -20.98
C ARG A 691 27.46 -2.14 -19.80
N GLY A 692 28.65 -1.54 -19.84
CA GLY A 692 29.11 -0.60 -18.82
C GLY A 692 28.37 0.73 -18.91
N THR A 693 27.99 1.16 -20.11
CA THR A 693 27.21 2.40 -20.29
C THR A 693 25.72 2.16 -20.51
N TRP A 694 25.26 0.91 -20.48
CA TRP A 694 23.85 0.57 -20.71
C TRP A 694 22.96 1.04 -19.54
N ALA A 695 21.80 1.64 -19.86
CA ALA A 695 20.73 1.93 -18.90
C ALA A 695 19.37 1.70 -19.59
N PRO A 696 18.33 1.25 -18.88
CA PRO A 696 17.00 1.02 -19.43
C PRO A 696 16.19 2.32 -19.65
N ILE A 697 16.80 3.30 -20.32
CA ILE A 697 16.18 4.59 -20.68
C ILE A 697 16.14 4.69 -22.20
N ALA A 698 14.94 4.87 -22.76
CA ALA A 698 14.79 5.15 -24.19
C ALA A 698 15.10 6.63 -24.49
N ASP A 699 16.11 6.92 -25.31
CA ASP A 699 16.28 8.25 -25.91
C ASP A 699 15.18 8.49 -26.94
N LYS A 700 14.36 9.53 -26.72
CA LYS A 700 13.25 9.89 -27.62
C LYS A 700 13.71 10.40 -28.99
N ALA A 701 14.96 10.87 -29.12
CA ALA A 701 15.50 11.42 -30.36
C ALA A 701 16.28 10.40 -31.20
N THR A 702 16.99 9.47 -30.55
CA THR A 702 17.89 8.52 -31.24
C THR A 702 17.47 7.06 -31.12
N GLY A 703 16.60 6.72 -30.17
CA GLY A 703 16.23 5.33 -29.84
C GLY A 703 17.33 4.54 -29.12
N PHE A 704 18.42 5.18 -28.71
CA PHE A 704 19.55 4.56 -27.99
C PHE A 704 19.57 4.95 -26.50
N ASN A 705 20.44 4.33 -25.69
CA ASN A 705 20.56 4.66 -24.27
C ASN A 705 21.41 5.92 -24.07
N GLN A 706 20.85 6.98 -23.48
CA GLN A 706 21.67 8.03 -22.87
C GLN A 706 22.02 7.60 -21.44
N ASN A 707 23.30 7.62 -21.09
CA ASN A 707 23.74 7.37 -19.73
C ASN A 707 24.86 8.33 -19.32
N THR A 708 24.79 8.84 -18.10
CA THR A 708 25.82 9.65 -17.43
C THR A 708 26.49 8.90 -16.26
N GLY A 709 26.11 7.64 -15.96
CA GLY A 709 26.72 6.79 -14.92
C GLY A 709 27.04 5.36 -15.39
N SER A 710 28.27 4.88 -15.18
CA SER A 710 28.68 3.54 -15.66
C SER A 710 28.28 2.40 -14.70
N ASN A 711 27.64 1.35 -15.21
CA ASN A 711 27.43 0.08 -14.50
C ASN A 711 28.79 -0.50 -14.07
N ASP A 712 28.86 -0.99 -12.84
CA ASP A 712 30.02 -1.72 -12.33
C ASP A 712 29.93 -3.19 -12.74
N LEU A 713 30.66 -3.55 -13.78
CA LEU A 713 30.72 -4.91 -14.31
C LEU A 713 31.66 -5.85 -13.53
N ALA A 714 32.33 -5.38 -12.46
CA ALA A 714 33.31 -6.16 -11.70
C ALA A 714 34.37 -6.88 -12.58
N GLY A 715 34.83 -6.20 -13.63
CA GLY A 715 35.81 -6.75 -14.59
C GLY A 715 35.27 -7.84 -15.52
N LEU A 716 33.94 -7.96 -15.69
CA LEU A 716 33.35 -8.67 -16.83
C LEU A 716 33.49 -7.83 -18.12
N PRO A 717 33.46 -8.46 -19.31
CA PRO A 717 33.60 -7.76 -20.58
C PRO A 717 32.53 -6.68 -20.79
N LYS A 718 32.88 -5.54 -21.37
CA LYS A 718 31.88 -4.52 -21.74
C LYS A 718 30.99 -4.96 -22.90
N SER A 719 31.50 -5.79 -23.79
CA SER A 719 30.76 -6.39 -24.91
C SER A 719 31.02 -7.89 -24.96
N LEU A 720 30.05 -8.64 -25.46
CA LEU A 720 30.17 -10.08 -25.71
C LEU A 720 30.31 -10.34 -27.21
N ASN A 721 31.06 -11.39 -27.56
CA ASN A 721 31.22 -11.82 -28.95
C ASN A 721 29.98 -12.58 -29.44
N ILE A 722 28.87 -11.85 -29.59
CA ILE A 722 27.60 -12.35 -30.11
C ILE A 722 27.56 -12.17 -31.64
N ILE A 723 27.42 -13.28 -32.36
CA ILE A 723 27.18 -13.29 -33.80
C ILE A 723 25.69 -13.05 -34.03
N LYS A 724 25.36 -11.81 -34.41
CA LYS A 724 24.00 -11.42 -34.80
C LYS A 724 23.61 -12.09 -36.11
N VAL A 725 22.33 -12.41 -36.23
CA VAL A 725 21.75 -12.87 -37.51
C VAL A 725 21.85 -11.73 -38.53
N ASN A 726 22.34 -12.04 -39.72
CA ASN A 726 22.34 -11.10 -40.83
C ASN A 726 20.91 -10.89 -41.33
N THR A 727 20.49 -9.63 -41.41
CA THR A 727 19.13 -9.23 -41.81
C THR A 727 19.13 -8.46 -43.12
N ASP A 728 17.98 -8.46 -43.80
CA ASP A 728 17.67 -7.58 -44.92
C ASP A 728 17.56 -6.11 -44.49
N ALA A 729 17.22 -5.23 -45.44
CA ALA A 729 17.08 -3.79 -45.22
C ALA A 729 15.96 -3.42 -44.22
N ASP A 730 14.98 -4.30 -44.01
CA ASP A 730 13.88 -4.12 -43.05
C ASP A 730 14.21 -4.70 -41.67
N GLY A 731 15.44 -5.21 -41.48
CA GLY A 731 15.86 -5.84 -40.23
C GLY A 731 15.26 -7.23 -40.02
N LYS A 732 14.89 -7.93 -41.09
CA LYS A 732 14.34 -9.29 -41.04
C LYS A 732 15.24 -10.32 -41.72
N ALA A 733 15.03 -11.59 -41.40
CA ALA A 733 15.74 -12.71 -42.00
C ALA A 733 14.80 -13.90 -42.20
N LEU A 734 15.11 -14.74 -43.18
CA LEU A 734 14.30 -15.92 -43.51
C LEU A 734 14.39 -16.96 -42.39
N GLY A 735 13.24 -17.38 -41.87
CA GLY A 735 13.10 -18.46 -40.90
C GLY A 735 12.95 -19.82 -41.58
N SER A 736 12.98 -20.87 -40.76
CA SER A 736 12.81 -22.27 -41.20
C SER A 736 11.41 -22.58 -41.74
N ASP A 737 10.42 -21.73 -41.44
CA ASP A 737 9.05 -21.79 -41.97
C ASP A 737 8.89 -21.06 -43.32
N GLY A 738 9.98 -20.52 -43.87
CA GLY A 738 9.99 -19.76 -45.12
C GLY A 738 9.44 -18.35 -45.01
N LYS A 739 9.19 -17.83 -43.79
CA LYS A 739 8.74 -16.45 -43.56
C LYS A 739 9.89 -15.55 -43.10
N LEU A 740 9.74 -14.24 -43.24
CA LEU A 740 10.70 -13.25 -42.74
C LEU A 740 10.40 -12.85 -41.30
N HIS A 741 11.37 -13.01 -40.39
CA HIS A 741 11.25 -12.68 -38.97
C HIS A 741 12.28 -11.64 -38.53
N ALA A 742 11.91 -10.81 -37.55
CA ALA A 742 12.83 -9.88 -36.91
C ALA A 742 13.49 -10.52 -35.68
N PRO A 743 14.83 -10.51 -35.57
CA PRO A 743 15.53 -11.11 -34.43
C PRO A 743 15.59 -10.22 -33.18
N ASP A 744 14.85 -9.10 -33.15
CA ASP A 744 14.68 -8.16 -32.03
C ASP A 744 15.89 -7.24 -31.68
N TYR A 745 16.85 -7.02 -32.60
CA TYR A 745 17.87 -5.94 -32.49
C TYR A 745 17.58 -4.80 -33.49
N PRO A 746 17.86 -3.51 -33.17
CA PRO A 746 18.17 -2.93 -31.85
C PRO A 746 16.90 -2.53 -31.08
N LYS A 747 15.70 -2.84 -31.60
CA LYS A 747 14.39 -2.37 -31.11
C LYS A 747 14.18 -2.51 -29.61
N ASN A 748 14.78 -3.52 -28.98
CA ASN A 748 14.63 -3.81 -27.55
C ASN A 748 15.94 -3.63 -26.77
N SER A 749 16.89 -2.85 -27.30
CA SER A 749 18.21 -2.66 -26.70
C SER A 749 18.17 -1.87 -25.38
N TYR A 750 17.10 -1.12 -25.12
CA TYR A 750 16.84 -0.41 -23.86
C TYR A 750 16.05 -1.26 -22.84
N GLU A 751 15.64 -2.48 -23.18
CA GLU A 751 14.97 -3.36 -22.23
C GLU A 751 15.96 -4.32 -21.56
N GLY A 752 15.74 -4.63 -20.28
CA GLY A 752 16.48 -5.70 -19.59
C GLY A 752 16.34 -7.06 -20.27
N SER A 753 17.30 -7.97 -20.05
CA SER A 753 17.30 -9.33 -20.59
C SER A 753 16.57 -10.31 -19.68
N PHE A 754 16.79 -10.24 -18.37
CA PHE A 754 16.29 -11.23 -17.41
C PHE A 754 14.91 -10.87 -16.86
N PRO A 755 13.93 -11.77 -16.81
CA PRO A 755 13.91 -13.10 -17.43
C PRO A 755 13.45 -13.04 -18.90
N SER A 756 13.58 -14.16 -19.62
CA SER A 756 13.12 -14.26 -21.00
C SER A 756 11.60 -14.44 -21.08
N GLY A 757 10.88 -13.37 -21.43
CA GLY A 757 9.42 -13.40 -21.62
C GLY A 757 8.96 -14.35 -22.75
N HIS A 758 9.68 -14.40 -23.87
CA HIS A 758 9.37 -15.32 -24.97
C HIS A 758 9.58 -16.78 -24.55
N THR A 759 10.62 -17.06 -23.76
CA THR A 759 10.83 -18.40 -23.19
C THR A 759 9.68 -18.77 -22.26
N ASN A 760 9.28 -17.87 -21.37
CA ASN A 760 8.15 -18.10 -20.46
C ASN A 760 6.88 -18.46 -21.24
N LYS A 761 6.54 -17.70 -22.28
CA LYS A 761 5.39 -17.98 -23.15
C LYS A 761 5.54 -19.23 -24.01
N ALA A 762 6.75 -19.61 -24.42
CA ALA A 762 6.98 -20.88 -25.08
C ALA A 762 6.76 -22.06 -24.10
N TYR A 763 7.31 -21.99 -22.89
CA TYR A 763 7.11 -23.01 -21.86
C TYR A 763 5.65 -23.10 -21.41
N SER A 764 4.94 -21.98 -21.27
CA SER A 764 3.53 -22.03 -20.85
C SER A 764 2.64 -22.78 -21.87
N ARG A 765 2.93 -22.64 -23.18
CA ARG A 765 2.22 -23.39 -24.23
C ARG A 765 2.66 -24.83 -24.35
N GLY A 766 3.98 -25.07 -24.35
CA GLY A 766 4.55 -26.40 -24.45
C GLY A 766 4.17 -27.30 -23.27
N VAL A 767 4.14 -26.76 -22.06
CA VAL A 767 3.73 -27.48 -20.84
C VAL A 767 2.25 -27.83 -20.88
N VAL A 768 1.37 -26.95 -21.38
CA VAL A 768 -0.04 -27.30 -21.64
C VAL A 768 -0.11 -28.50 -22.58
N LEU A 769 0.52 -28.45 -23.76
CA LEU A 769 0.49 -29.56 -24.72
C LEU A 769 1.02 -30.87 -24.14
N ALA A 770 2.15 -30.81 -23.43
CA ALA A 770 2.74 -31.98 -22.78
C ALA A 770 1.84 -32.56 -21.69
N THR A 771 1.06 -31.72 -21.02
CA THR A 771 0.12 -32.18 -19.98
C THR A 771 -1.16 -32.77 -20.58
N LEU A 772 -1.66 -32.19 -21.69
CA LEU A 772 -2.86 -32.68 -22.38
C LEU A 772 -2.62 -33.95 -23.21
N VAL A 773 -1.40 -34.16 -23.70
CA VAL A 773 -0.98 -35.35 -24.46
C VAL A 773 0.27 -35.97 -23.82
N PRO A 774 0.14 -36.55 -22.61
CA PRO A 774 1.29 -37.00 -21.82
C PRO A 774 2.06 -38.16 -22.48
N GLN A 775 1.46 -38.88 -23.42
CA GLN A 775 2.09 -39.92 -24.23
C GLN A 775 3.22 -39.39 -25.14
N LEU A 776 3.26 -38.08 -25.42
CA LEU A 776 4.28 -37.39 -26.22
C LEU A 776 5.01 -36.29 -25.42
N ALA A 777 4.84 -36.27 -24.08
CA ALA A 777 5.39 -35.21 -23.23
C ALA A 777 6.91 -35.03 -23.37
N PRO A 778 7.76 -36.07 -23.41
CA PRO A 778 9.21 -35.89 -23.60
C PRO A 778 9.56 -35.16 -24.89
N GLU A 779 8.91 -35.52 -25.99
CA GLU A 779 9.14 -34.94 -27.32
C GLU A 779 8.70 -33.47 -27.35
N ILE A 780 7.50 -33.18 -26.83
CA ILE A 780 6.94 -31.82 -26.73
C ILE A 780 7.82 -30.95 -25.83
N LEU A 781 8.25 -31.44 -24.66
CA LEU A 781 9.07 -30.68 -23.72
C LEU A 781 10.50 -30.47 -24.23
N ALA A 782 11.09 -31.44 -24.94
CA ALA A 782 12.37 -31.27 -25.61
C ALA A 782 12.27 -30.17 -26.68
N ARG A 783 11.22 -30.18 -27.50
CA ARG A 783 10.94 -29.12 -28.48
C ARG A 783 10.72 -27.76 -27.84
N THR A 784 10.00 -27.73 -26.72
CA THR A 784 9.76 -26.53 -25.90
C THR A 784 11.07 -25.95 -25.36
N SER A 785 11.97 -26.81 -24.87
CA SER A 785 13.30 -26.39 -24.42
C SER A 785 14.16 -25.83 -25.56
N GLU A 786 14.00 -26.36 -26.78
CA GLU A 786 14.66 -25.82 -27.97
C GLU A 786 14.15 -24.40 -28.28
N ALA A 787 12.84 -24.17 -28.25
CA ALA A 787 12.26 -22.84 -28.48
C ALA A 787 12.78 -21.80 -27.46
N GLY A 788 12.93 -22.19 -26.19
CA GLY A 788 13.60 -21.36 -25.17
C GLY A 788 15.09 -21.12 -25.49
N ASN A 789 15.84 -22.18 -25.79
CA ASN A 789 17.26 -22.12 -26.17
C ASN A 789 17.49 -21.23 -27.41
N ASN A 790 16.53 -21.17 -28.31
CA ASN A 790 16.61 -20.39 -29.54
C ASN A 790 16.65 -18.87 -29.28
N ARG A 791 16.28 -18.41 -28.07
CA ARG A 791 16.53 -17.03 -27.62
C ARG A 791 18.01 -16.76 -27.31
N ILE A 792 18.77 -17.78 -26.93
CA ILE A 792 20.23 -17.74 -26.75
C ILE A 792 20.92 -17.86 -28.10
N VAL A 793 20.40 -18.70 -29.01
CA VAL A 793 20.87 -18.81 -30.41
C VAL A 793 20.87 -17.45 -31.10
N LEU A 794 19.80 -16.68 -30.92
CA LEU A 794 19.73 -15.30 -31.41
C LEU A 794 20.69 -14.36 -30.64
N GLY A 795 21.00 -14.64 -29.38
CA GLY A 795 21.87 -13.79 -28.56
C GLY A 795 21.13 -12.63 -27.91
N VAL A 796 19.81 -12.74 -27.78
CA VAL A 796 18.93 -11.75 -27.11
C VAL A 796 18.75 -11.99 -25.61
N HIS A 797 19.08 -13.20 -25.14
CA HIS A 797 18.90 -13.66 -23.76
C HIS A 797 20.04 -14.58 -23.33
N TYR A 798 20.30 -14.62 -22.03
CA TYR A 798 21.27 -15.52 -21.42
C TYR A 798 20.63 -16.84 -20.97
N PRO A 799 21.42 -17.91 -20.72
CA PRO A 799 20.96 -19.13 -20.07
C PRO A 799 20.11 -18.92 -18.81
N LEU A 800 20.53 -18.06 -17.87
CA LEU A 800 19.74 -17.76 -16.66
C LEU A 800 18.37 -17.15 -16.99
N ASP A 801 18.28 -16.31 -18.03
CA ASP A 801 17.01 -15.72 -18.48
C ASP A 801 16.04 -16.80 -18.97
N VAL A 802 16.56 -17.85 -19.63
CA VAL A 802 15.80 -18.98 -20.16
C VAL A 802 15.38 -19.94 -19.04
N MET A 803 16.27 -20.22 -18.08
CA MET A 803 15.93 -20.99 -16.87
C MET A 803 14.79 -20.32 -16.09
N ALA A 804 14.89 -19.01 -15.86
CA ALA A 804 13.82 -18.22 -15.23
C ALA A 804 12.52 -18.20 -16.05
N GLY A 805 12.61 -18.17 -17.38
CA GLY A 805 11.47 -18.30 -18.27
C GLY A 805 10.75 -19.64 -18.10
N ARG A 806 11.50 -20.75 -18.04
CA ARG A 806 10.93 -22.09 -17.76
C ARG A 806 10.22 -22.15 -16.41
N ILE A 807 10.86 -21.64 -15.35
CA ILE A 807 10.27 -21.60 -13.99
C ILE A 807 8.90 -20.91 -14.05
N GLY A 808 8.82 -19.73 -14.67
CA GLY A 808 7.57 -19.01 -14.84
C GLY A 808 6.53 -19.74 -15.69
N GLY A 809 6.98 -20.38 -16.78
CA GLY A 809 6.09 -21.12 -17.68
C GLY A 809 5.44 -22.31 -16.99
N GLN A 810 6.21 -23.11 -16.25
CA GLN A 810 5.69 -24.25 -15.49
C GLN A 810 4.78 -23.82 -14.33
N ALA A 811 5.22 -22.84 -13.53
CA ALA A 811 4.48 -22.37 -12.38
C ALA A 811 3.13 -21.75 -12.77
N SER A 812 3.11 -20.97 -13.86
CA SER A 812 1.89 -20.34 -14.35
C SER A 812 0.87 -21.34 -14.92
N VAL A 813 1.32 -22.40 -15.61
CA VAL A 813 0.42 -23.46 -16.08
C VAL A 813 -0.16 -24.23 -14.90
N ALA A 814 0.67 -24.60 -13.92
CA ALA A 814 0.19 -25.28 -12.73
C ALA A 814 -0.86 -24.44 -11.99
N ALA A 815 -0.61 -23.15 -11.78
CA ALA A 815 -1.58 -22.24 -11.15
C ALA A 815 -2.91 -22.21 -11.93
N TYR A 816 -2.85 -22.02 -13.25
CA TYR A 816 -4.03 -22.00 -14.11
C TYR A 816 -4.80 -23.32 -14.06
N MET A 817 -4.12 -24.47 -14.09
CA MET A 817 -4.78 -25.78 -14.02
C MET A 817 -5.47 -26.06 -12.69
N ASN A 818 -4.93 -25.55 -11.58
CA ASN A 818 -5.56 -25.68 -10.27
C ASN A 818 -6.84 -24.83 -10.17
N GLU A 819 -6.87 -23.67 -10.84
CA GLU A 819 -8.01 -22.74 -10.80
C GLU A 819 -9.09 -23.08 -11.85
N HIS A 820 -8.69 -23.59 -13.02
CA HIS A 820 -9.54 -23.78 -14.20
C HIS A 820 -9.64 -25.25 -14.65
N ALA A 821 -9.74 -26.18 -13.70
CA ALA A 821 -9.68 -27.63 -13.98
C ALA A 821 -10.71 -28.10 -15.04
N ASP A 822 -11.92 -27.56 -15.03
CA ASP A 822 -12.97 -27.91 -16.00
C ASP A 822 -12.66 -27.43 -17.43
N GLU A 823 -12.12 -26.21 -17.57
CA GLU A 823 -11.71 -25.65 -18.86
C GLU A 823 -10.54 -26.45 -19.46
N VAL A 824 -9.56 -26.77 -18.62
CA VAL A 824 -8.41 -27.61 -19.01
C VAL A 824 -8.86 -29.02 -19.39
N LYS A 825 -9.83 -29.59 -18.68
CA LYS A 825 -10.43 -30.88 -19.05
C LYS A 825 -11.13 -30.80 -20.40
N ALA A 826 -11.91 -29.76 -20.64
CA ALA A 826 -12.60 -29.59 -21.92
C ALA A 826 -11.62 -29.41 -23.10
N ALA A 827 -10.49 -28.72 -22.87
CA ALA A 827 -9.41 -28.60 -23.85
C ALA A 827 -8.71 -29.94 -24.09
N SER A 828 -8.46 -30.73 -23.04
CA SER A 828 -7.91 -32.09 -23.14
C SER A 828 -8.80 -32.99 -24.00
N ASP A 829 -10.09 -33.03 -23.68
CA ASP A 829 -11.07 -33.87 -24.37
C ASP A 829 -11.18 -33.46 -25.85
N GLN A 830 -11.15 -32.15 -26.14
CA GLN A 830 -11.14 -31.64 -27.52
C GLN A 830 -9.88 -32.05 -28.28
N LEU A 831 -8.69 -31.86 -27.72
CA LEU A 831 -7.43 -32.18 -28.38
C LEU A 831 -7.33 -33.67 -28.69
N VAL A 832 -7.54 -34.52 -27.69
CA VAL A 832 -7.48 -35.98 -27.84
C VAL A 832 -8.54 -36.47 -28.82
N GLY A 833 -9.77 -35.95 -28.73
CA GLY A 833 -10.86 -36.33 -29.64
C GLY A 833 -10.58 -35.94 -31.09
N TYR A 834 -10.09 -34.72 -31.33
CA TYR A 834 -9.75 -34.24 -32.66
C TYR A 834 -8.61 -35.08 -33.28
N LEU A 835 -7.51 -35.29 -32.55
CA LEU A 835 -6.37 -36.07 -33.03
C LEU A 835 -6.79 -37.51 -33.33
N THR A 836 -7.56 -38.14 -32.44
CA THR A 836 -8.07 -39.51 -32.65
C THR A 836 -8.95 -39.60 -33.89
N ALA A 837 -9.83 -38.63 -34.12
CA ALA A 837 -10.69 -38.61 -35.29
C ALA A 837 -9.91 -38.47 -36.60
N ARG A 838 -8.87 -37.61 -36.63
CA ARG A 838 -7.99 -37.48 -37.81
C ARG A 838 -7.17 -38.74 -38.03
N CYS A 839 -6.62 -39.34 -36.98
CA CYS A 839 -5.89 -40.60 -37.07
C CYS A 839 -6.78 -41.72 -37.64
N LYS A 840 -8.02 -41.83 -37.17
CA LYS A 840 -8.99 -42.80 -37.70
C LYS A 840 -9.31 -42.57 -39.17
N ALA A 841 -9.56 -41.32 -39.56
CA ALA A 841 -9.87 -40.95 -40.93
C ALA A 841 -8.74 -41.32 -41.90
N ASP A 842 -7.49 -41.19 -41.46
CA ASP A 842 -6.29 -41.45 -42.26
C ASP A 842 -5.77 -42.90 -42.09
N GLY A 843 -6.47 -43.76 -41.34
CA GLY A 843 -6.12 -45.18 -41.18
C GLY A 843 -4.96 -45.45 -40.21
N ASN A 844 -4.62 -44.50 -39.35
CA ASN A 844 -3.51 -44.59 -38.39
C ASN A 844 -3.90 -45.22 -37.03
N GLY A 845 -5.17 -45.60 -36.82
CA GLY A 845 -5.66 -46.22 -35.57
C GLY A 845 -6.94 -45.58 -35.06
N ASP A 846 -7.67 -46.29 -34.19
CA ASP A 846 -8.95 -45.85 -33.62
C ASP A 846 -8.79 -45.15 -32.26
N THR A 847 -7.60 -45.22 -31.66
CA THR A 847 -7.24 -44.55 -30.40
C THR A 847 -6.00 -43.68 -30.59
N LEU A 848 -5.80 -42.69 -29.70
CA LEU A 848 -4.59 -41.86 -29.72
C LEU A 848 -3.33 -42.71 -29.48
N GLU A 849 -3.40 -43.71 -28.60
CA GLU A 849 -2.30 -44.66 -28.35
C GLU A 849 -1.92 -45.45 -29.60
N GLU A 850 -2.89 -46.00 -30.33
CA GLU A 850 -2.64 -46.68 -31.60
C GLU A 850 -2.07 -45.72 -32.64
N CYS A 851 -2.59 -44.50 -32.71
CA CYS A 851 -2.08 -43.49 -33.63
C CYS A 851 -0.61 -43.16 -33.37
N ILE A 852 -0.24 -42.93 -32.12
CA ILE A 852 1.15 -42.67 -31.72
C ILE A 852 2.04 -43.85 -32.09
N ALA A 853 1.63 -45.08 -31.76
CA ALA A 853 2.41 -46.29 -32.06
C ALA A 853 2.58 -46.54 -33.57
N ASN A 854 1.50 -46.41 -34.35
CA ASN A 854 1.51 -46.68 -35.79
C ASN A 854 2.29 -45.61 -36.58
N THR A 855 2.26 -44.36 -36.12
CA THR A 855 3.07 -43.28 -36.71
C THR A 855 4.52 -43.30 -36.22
N GLY A 856 4.78 -43.95 -35.08
CA GLY A 856 6.09 -43.94 -34.41
C GLY A 856 6.45 -42.59 -33.81
N ALA A 857 5.45 -41.77 -33.47
CA ALA A 857 5.61 -40.39 -33.00
C ALA A 857 6.36 -40.28 -31.65
N ASP A 858 6.38 -41.37 -30.88
CA ASP A 858 6.99 -41.46 -29.56
C ASP A 858 8.36 -42.18 -29.58
N GLY A 859 8.89 -42.40 -30.79
CA GLY A 859 10.14 -43.10 -31.06
C GLY A 859 10.95 -42.43 -32.17
N SER A 860 11.56 -43.23 -33.05
CA SER A 860 12.49 -42.72 -34.07
C SER A 860 11.84 -41.88 -35.17
N ASN A 861 10.51 -41.96 -35.33
CA ASN A 861 9.75 -41.17 -36.31
C ASN A 861 9.10 -39.93 -35.68
N GLY A 862 9.37 -39.65 -34.40
CA GLY A 862 8.86 -38.52 -33.66
C GLY A 862 9.62 -37.20 -33.91
N TYR A 863 9.64 -36.36 -32.88
CA TYR A 863 10.40 -35.12 -32.89
C TYR A 863 11.90 -35.38 -33.10
N ARG A 864 12.48 -34.65 -34.05
CA ARG A 864 13.90 -34.72 -34.41
C ARG A 864 14.47 -33.33 -34.59
N ASN A 865 15.72 -33.15 -34.17
CA ASN A 865 16.54 -32.02 -34.57
C ASN A 865 18.01 -32.45 -34.65
N SER A 866 18.75 -31.88 -35.60
CA SER A 866 20.19 -32.12 -35.79
C SER A 866 21.07 -31.11 -35.03
N PHE A 867 20.46 -30.13 -34.37
CA PHE A 867 21.15 -29.01 -33.76
C PHE A 867 21.86 -29.42 -32.47
N VAL A 868 23.15 -29.06 -32.37
CA VAL A 868 23.97 -29.31 -31.18
C VAL A 868 24.67 -28.04 -30.73
N ASP A 869 24.84 -27.90 -29.43
CA ASP A 869 25.51 -26.76 -28.80
C ASP A 869 26.37 -27.20 -27.60
N ALA A 870 26.86 -26.23 -26.81
CA ALA A 870 27.71 -26.48 -25.65
C ALA A 870 26.99 -27.21 -24.50
N VAL A 871 25.66 -27.33 -24.55
CA VAL A 871 24.82 -27.97 -23.52
C VAL A 871 24.16 -29.23 -24.06
N SER A 872 23.45 -29.14 -25.19
CA SER A 872 22.88 -30.30 -25.89
C SER A 872 23.85 -30.78 -26.95
N THR A 873 24.79 -31.65 -26.58
CA THR A 873 25.92 -32.05 -27.44
C THR A 873 25.61 -33.16 -28.45
N LYS A 874 24.39 -33.70 -28.44
CA LYS A 874 23.94 -34.75 -29.37
C LYS A 874 22.62 -34.35 -30.03
N PRO A 875 22.37 -34.79 -31.28
CA PRO A 875 21.08 -34.64 -31.95
C PRO A 875 19.94 -35.31 -31.18
N VAL A 876 18.71 -34.81 -31.34
CA VAL A 876 17.49 -35.49 -30.90
C VAL A 876 17.01 -36.38 -32.04
N THR A 877 17.02 -37.70 -31.80
CA THR A 877 16.66 -38.73 -32.80
C THR A 877 15.56 -39.68 -32.33
N ASP A 878 15.27 -39.69 -31.04
CA ASP A 878 14.31 -40.54 -30.35
C ASP A 878 13.97 -39.94 -28.97
N ARG A 879 13.09 -40.62 -28.22
CA ARG A 879 12.71 -40.24 -26.85
C ARG A 879 13.88 -40.14 -25.87
N ALA A 880 14.83 -41.08 -25.93
CA ALA A 880 15.94 -41.11 -24.99
C ALA A 880 16.84 -39.87 -25.14
N SER A 881 17.14 -39.50 -26.39
CA SER A 881 17.85 -38.26 -26.72
C SER A 881 17.02 -37.00 -26.44
N ALA A 882 15.68 -37.05 -26.56
CA ALA A 882 14.80 -35.95 -26.16
C ALA A 882 14.87 -35.68 -24.63
N LEU A 883 14.83 -36.73 -23.81
CA LEU A 883 15.02 -36.64 -22.36
C LEU A 883 16.42 -36.12 -21.99
N GLU A 884 17.47 -36.60 -22.67
CA GLU A 884 18.85 -36.13 -22.47
C GLU A 884 18.98 -34.63 -22.77
N ALA A 885 18.42 -34.17 -23.90
CA ALA A 885 18.45 -32.76 -24.31
C ALA A 885 17.67 -31.85 -23.34
N TYR A 886 16.47 -32.27 -22.91
CA TYR A 886 15.69 -31.52 -21.91
C TYR A 886 16.44 -31.40 -20.58
N ARG A 887 16.97 -32.51 -20.06
CA ARG A 887 17.66 -32.54 -18.77
C ARG A 887 18.97 -31.74 -18.80
N ALA A 888 19.71 -31.75 -19.91
CA ALA A 888 20.91 -30.92 -20.08
C ALA A 888 20.58 -29.42 -19.99
N ARG A 889 19.50 -28.98 -20.65
CA ARG A 889 19.03 -27.59 -20.65
C ARG A 889 18.39 -27.14 -19.34
N MET A 890 18.10 -28.05 -18.41
CA MET A 890 17.58 -27.63 -17.10
C MET A 890 18.56 -26.73 -16.35
N THR A 891 19.84 -27.06 -16.40
CA THR A 891 20.87 -26.31 -15.65
C THR A 891 21.84 -25.58 -16.56
N TYR A 892 21.74 -25.77 -17.88
CA TYR A 892 22.73 -25.27 -18.86
C TYR A 892 24.18 -25.64 -18.50
N GLY A 893 24.37 -26.69 -17.68
CA GLY A 893 25.66 -27.08 -17.13
C GLY A 893 26.29 -26.06 -16.18
N PHE A 894 25.51 -25.22 -15.49
CA PHE A 894 26.03 -24.29 -14.49
C PHE A 894 26.66 -25.00 -13.30
N ALA A 895 27.72 -24.41 -12.76
CA ALA A 895 28.19 -24.78 -11.43
C ALA A 895 27.12 -24.45 -10.36
N ARG A 896 27.11 -25.23 -9.28
CA ARG A 896 26.20 -25.00 -8.16
C ARG A 896 26.55 -23.72 -7.40
N THR A 897 25.53 -22.90 -7.13
CA THR A 897 25.57 -21.69 -6.29
C THR A 897 25.21 -21.98 -4.83
N GLY A 898 24.51 -23.09 -4.57
CA GLY A 898 24.10 -23.55 -3.24
C GLY A 898 24.54 -24.99 -2.94
N ALA A 899 24.13 -25.47 -1.75
CA ALA A 899 24.47 -26.82 -1.30
C ALA A 899 23.73 -27.91 -2.09
N ALA A 900 24.45 -29.01 -2.35
CA ALA A 900 23.96 -30.28 -2.88
C ALA A 900 23.09 -31.05 -1.88
N GLY A 901 22.29 -32.00 -2.38
CA GLY A 901 21.67 -33.04 -1.57
C GLY A 901 20.51 -32.58 -0.67
N LYS A 902 19.98 -31.37 -0.87
CA LYS A 902 18.77 -30.94 -0.15
C LYS A 902 17.58 -31.76 -0.65
N ALA A 903 16.75 -32.22 0.29
CA ALA A 903 15.49 -32.88 -0.03
C ALA A 903 14.66 -31.99 -0.97
N PHE A 904 14.00 -32.61 -1.95
CA PHE A 904 13.05 -31.91 -2.81
C PHE A 904 11.73 -31.75 -2.07
N THR A 905 11.17 -30.55 -2.11
CA THR A 905 9.79 -30.28 -1.72
C THR A 905 9.06 -29.86 -2.98
N ALA A 906 7.97 -30.56 -3.30
CA ALA A 906 7.14 -30.19 -4.44
C ALA A 906 6.61 -28.76 -4.24
N PRO A 907 6.75 -27.86 -5.24
CA PRO A 907 6.14 -26.55 -5.17
C PRO A 907 4.62 -26.68 -5.05
N GLN A 908 4.00 -25.74 -4.35
CA GLN A 908 2.55 -25.73 -4.19
C GLN A 908 1.84 -25.76 -5.56
N GLY A 909 0.88 -26.68 -5.71
CA GLY A 909 0.08 -26.84 -6.92
C GLY A 909 0.78 -27.57 -8.08
N ALA A 910 2.06 -27.92 -7.96
CA ALA A 910 2.82 -28.57 -9.04
C ALA A 910 2.27 -29.97 -9.41
N SER A 911 1.59 -30.65 -8.48
CA SER A 911 0.93 -31.94 -8.73
C SER A 911 -0.06 -31.90 -9.90
N ALA A 912 -0.69 -30.75 -10.17
CA ALA A 912 -1.65 -30.57 -11.25
C ALA A 912 -1.05 -30.85 -12.64
N LEU A 913 0.26 -30.60 -12.82
CA LEU A 913 0.97 -30.89 -14.08
C LEU A 913 1.03 -32.39 -14.40
N LEU A 914 0.80 -33.25 -13.41
CA LEU A 914 0.82 -34.70 -13.55
C LEU A 914 -0.59 -35.32 -13.58
N ALA A 915 -1.65 -34.51 -13.49
CA ALA A 915 -3.01 -35.01 -13.28
C ALA A 915 -3.55 -35.87 -14.43
N TYR A 916 -3.21 -35.53 -15.67
CA TYR A 916 -3.65 -36.26 -16.87
C TYR A 916 -2.79 -37.48 -17.18
N ALA A 917 -1.51 -37.46 -16.81
CA ALA A 917 -0.61 -38.61 -16.92
C ALA A 917 -0.95 -39.69 -15.88
N TYR A 918 -1.34 -39.26 -14.67
CA TYR A 918 -1.65 -40.15 -13.55
C TYR A 918 -2.98 -39.76 -12.86
N PRO A 919 -4.13 -39.91 -13.53
CA PRO A 919 -5.44 -39.53 -13.00
C PRO A 919 -5.86 -40.34 -11.76
N GLN A 920 -5.32 -41.54 -11.60
CA GLN A 920 -5.55 -42.43 -10.46
C GLN A 920 -4.72 -42.10 -9.21
N LEU A 921 -3.71 -41.24 -9.33
CA LEU A 921 -2.88 -40.83 -8.19
C LEU A 921 -3.48 -39.60 -7.49
N THR A 922 -3.39 -39.58 -6.18
CA THR A 922 -3.60 -38.39 -5.33
C THR A 922 -2.48 -37.37 -5.54
N ASP A 923 -2.73 -36.12 -5.15
CA ASP A 923 -1.72 -35.06 -5.27
C ASP A 923 -0.43 -35.38 -4.49
N ALA A 924 -0.55 -35.95 -3.28
CA ALA A 924 0.63 -36.38 -2.51
C ALA A 924 1.45 -37.47 -3.21
N GLN A 925 0.80 -38.39 -3.94
CA GLN A 925 1.49 -39.39 -4.75
C GLN A 925 2.15 -38.74 -5.98
N ARG A 926 1.50 -37.77 -6.63
CA ARG A 926 2.09 -37.00 -7.75
C ARG A 926 3.28 -36.16 -7.29
N ASP A 927 3.21 -35.56 -6.10
CA ASP A 927 4.34 -34.87 -5.48
C ASP A 927 5.53 -35.81 -5.23
N ALA A 928 5.26 -37.05 -4.83
CA ALA A 928 6.30 -38.08 -4.72
C ALA A 928 6.91 -38.45 -6.08
N VAL A 929 6.15 -38.41 -7.18
CA VAL A 929 6.68 -38.57 -8.54
C VAL A 929 7.61 -37.41 -8.89
N LEU A 930 7.18 -36.16 -8.67
CA LEU A 930 8.01 -34.97 -8.88
C LEU A 930 9.31 -35.05 -8.05
N ALA A 931 9.22 -35.49 -6.80
CA ALA A 931 10.37 -35.67 -5.92
C ALA A 931 11.35 -36.74 -6.42
N ALA A 932 10.84 -37.85 -6.97
CA ALA A 932 11.66 -38.95 -7.46
C ALA A 932 12.40 -38.62 -8.77
N THR A 933 11.87 -37.70 -9.59
CA THR A 933 12.48 -37.32 -10.88
C THR A 933 13.26 -36.01 -10.85
N ALA A 934 13.10 -35.20 -9.79
CA ALA A 934 13.75 -33.91 -9.64
C ALA A 934 15.28 -33.96 -9.83
N ILE A 935 15.87 -32.88 -10.35
CA ILE A 935 17.32 -32.67 -10.29
C ILE A 935 17.75 -32.34 -8.84
N ASP A 936 19.03 -32.59 -8.55
CA ASP A 936 19.62 -32.30 -7.25
C ASP A 936 19.68 -30.78 -6.98
N SER A 937 19.78 -30.38 -5.70
CA SER A 937 19.75 -28.98 -5.28
C SER A 937 21.06 -28.23 -5.54
N GLY A 938 20.96 -26.90 -5.49
CA GLY A 938 22.08 -25.98 -5.45
C GLY A 938 22.46 -25.37 -6.80
N TYR A 939 21.73 -25.65 -7.88
CA TYR A 939 21.90 -24.94 -9.15
C TYR A 939 21.34 -23.51 -9.09
N PRO A 940 21.77 -22.60 -9.98
CA PRO A 940 21.24 -21.23 -10.02
C PRO A 940 19.71 -21.18 -10.05
N LEU A 941 19.11 -20.27 -9.28
CA LEU A 941 17.67 -20.01 -9.12
C LEU A 941 16.94 -21.01 -8.20
N ASP A 942 17.57 -22.12 -7.80
CA ASP A 942 17.00 -23.10 -6.86
C ASP A 942 16.63 -22.45 -5.51
N ALA A 943 17.41 -21.49 -5.03
CA ALA A 943 17.19 -20.92 -3.69
C ALA A 943 15.90 -20.11 -3.60
N SER A 944 15.47 -19.46 -4.69
CA SER A 944 14.24 -18.67 -4.73
C SER A 944 13.07 -19.38 -5.40
N SER A 945 13.32 -20.38 -6.25
CA SER A 945 12.28 -20.99 -7.10
C SER A 945 11.30 -21.89 -6.35
N GLN A 946 11.43 -22.07 -5.04
CA GLN A 946 10.56 -22.93 -4.23
C GLN A 946 10.48 -24.38 -4.76
N GLY A 947 11.54 -24.88 -5.41
CA GLY A 947 11.58 -26.19 -6.05
C GLY A 947 11.21 -26.22 -7.54
N TRP A 948 10.65 -25.15 -8.13
CA TRP A 948 10.28 -25.12 -9.56
C TRP A 948 11.48 -25.35 -10.48
N GLU A 949 12.66 -24.83 -10.14
CA GLU A 949 13.90 -25.07 -10.90
C GLU A 949 14.26 -26.55 -10.99
N ARG A 950 13.87 -27.34 -9.98
CA ARG A 950 14.29 -28.72 -9.84
C ARG A 950 13.39 -29.72 -10.55
N ILE A 951 12.21 -29.32 -11.03
CA ILE A 951 11.24 -30.22 -11.65
C ILE A 951 11.74 -30.70 -13.02
N ASP A 952 12.11 -31.97 -13.11
CA ASP A 952 12.28 -32.65 -14.40
C ASP A 952 10.92 -33.20 -14.86
N LEU A 953 10.17 -32.31 -15.52
CA LEU A 953 8.81 -32.62 -15.96
C LEU A 953 8.78 -33.68 -17.07
N ALA A 954 9.80 -33.72 -17.93
CA ALA A 954 9.88 -34.71 -19.01
C ALA A 954 10.09 -36.12 -18.45
N ALA A 955 10.96 -36.27 -17.44
CA ALA A 955 11.10 -37.53 -16.73
C ALA A 955 9.84 -37.89 -15.92
N ALA A 956 9.20 -36.92 -15.27
CA ALA A 956 8.00 -37.14 -14.46
C ALA A 956 6.80 -37.62 -15.29
N LEU A 957 6.60 -37.05 -16.49
CA LEU A 957 5.53 -37.43 -17.42
C LEU A 957 5.85 -38.70 -18.25
N SER A 958 7.03 -39.30 -18.06
CA SER A 958 7.48 -40.50 -18.79
C SER A 958 7.93 -41.61 -17.83
N ALA A 959 7.21 -41.80 -16.73
CA ALA A 959 7.56 -42.77 -15.69
C ALA A 959 6.48 -43.84 -15.45
N THR A 960 6.92 -45.03 -15.07
CA THR A 960 6.07 -46.01 -14.40
C THR A 960 6.13 -45.78 -12.89
N VAL A 961 4.98 -45.49 -12.29
CA VAL A 961 4.80 -45.27 -10.86
C VAL A 961 4.30 -46.56 -10.22
N SER A 962 5.11 -47.14 -9.34
CA SER A 962 4.73 -48.32 -8.56
C SER A 962 4.15 -47.89 -7.22
N ILE A 963 2.92 -48.32 -6.92
CA ILE A 963 2.27 -48.12 -5.63
C ILE A 963 2.12 -49.44 -4.88
N ASP A 964 2.27 -49.42 -3.56
CA ASP A 964 1.96 -50.58 -2.72
C ASP A 964 0.45 -50.68 -2.41
N ARG A 965 0.06 -51.74 -1.67
CA ARG A 965 -1.35 -51.96 -1.26
C ARG A 965 -1.92 -50.86 -0.36
N THR A 966 -1.08 -50.03 0.26
CA THR A 966 -1.51 -48.90 1.08
C THR A 966 -1.69 -47.62 0.26
N GLY A 967 -1.34 -47.65 -1.03
CA GLY A 967 -1.32 -46.49 -1.90
C GLY A 967 -0.03 -45.66 -1.77
N LYS A 968 1.03 -46.14 -1.12
CA LYS A 968 2.29 -45.40 -1.06
C LYS A 968 3.09 -45.61 -2.36
N VAL A 969 3.65 -44.53 -2.91
CA VAL A 969 4.62 -44.63 -4.02
C VAL A 969 5.90 -45.29 -3.52
N VAL A 970 6.25 -46.45 -4.09
CA VAL A 970 7.43 -47.25 -3.70
C VAL A 970 8.54 -47.22 -4.73
N ALA A 971 8.23 -46.96 -6.00
CA ALA A 971 9.22 -46.76 -7.05
C ALA A 971 8.67 -45.86 -8.17
N VAL A 972 9.55 -45.07 -8.77
CA VAL A 972 9.30 -44.29 -9.98
C VAL A 972 10.44 -44.62 -10.94
N THR A 973 10.12 -45.22 -12.09
CA THR A 973 11.13 -45.73 -13.03
C THR A 973 10.89 -45.18 -14.43
N PRO A 974 11.94 -44.87 -15.22
CA PRO A 974 11.76 -44.42 -16.60
C PRO A 974 10.94 -45.42 -17.43
N ALA A 975 10.03 -44.92 -18.25
CA ALA A 975 9.16 -45.71 -19.10
C ALA A 975 8.93 -45.02 -20.45
N ALA A 976 8.46 -45.79 -21.44
CA ALA A 976 8.03 -45.22 -22.72
C ALA A 976 6.70 -44.44 -22.61
N LYS A 977 5.89 -44.69 -21.58
CA LYS A 977 4.66 -43.94 -21.36
C LYS A 977 4.32 -43.89 -19.88
N PRO A 978 3.62 -42.85 -19.42
CA PRO A 978 3.17 -42.77 -18.04
C PRO A 978 2.24 -43.94 -17.72
N SER A 979 2.51 -44.64 -16.62
CA SER A 979 1.66 -45.74 -16.14
C SER A 979 1.74 -45.89 -14.63
N VAL A 980 0.70 -46.48 -14.02
CA VAL A 980 0.71 -46.84 -12.60
C VAL A 980 0.51 -48.34 -12.46
N VAL A 981 1.35 -48.97 -11.64
CA VAL A 981 1.30 -50.41 -11.34
C VAL A 981 1.19 -50.64 -9.83
N THR A 982 0.33 -51.56 -9.41
CA THR A 982 0.22 -51.96 -8.01
C THR A 982 1.14 -53.15 -7.76
N VAL A 983 2.11 -53.02 -6.86
CA VAL A 983 3.03 -54.10 -6.51
C VAL A 983 2.38 -55.00 -5.47
N THR A 984 2.17 -56.28 -5.82
CA THR A 984 1.80 -57.31 -4.86
C THR A 984 3.06 -57.98 -4.33
N ASP A 985 3.24 -58.01 -3.01
CA ASP A 985 4.29 -58.84 -2.41
C ASP A 985 4.14 -60.28 -2.91
N ASN A 986 5.13 -60.77 -3.64
CA ASN A 986 5.34 -62.20 -3.83
C ASN A 986 5.83 -62.78 -2.50
N GLY A 987 4.89 -63.00 -1.58
CA GLY A 987 5.05 -63.98 -0.53
C GLY A 987 5.07 -65.38 -1.15
N GLY A 988 6.26 -65.82 -1.59
CA GLY A 988 6.46 -67.19 -2.02
C GLY A 988 6.31 -68.14 -0.84
N ASN A 989 5.16 -68.81 -0.75
CA ASN A 989 5.03 -70.06 -0.03
C ASN A 989 4.88 -71.19 -1.06
N GLY A 990 6.02 -71.62 -1.62
CA GLY A 990 6.15 -72.86 -2.37
C GLY A 990 6.91 -73.85 -1.50
N SER A 991 6.23 -74.91 -1.08
CA SER A 991 6.72 -75.97 -0.21
C SER A 991 8.10 -76.51 -0.61
N GLN A 992 8.95 -76.71 0.39
CA GLN A 992 10.15 -77.53 0.31
C GLN A 992 9.80 -78.96 -0.13
N HIS A 993 10.52 -79.49 -1.13
CA HIS A 993 10.91 -80.90 -1.14
C HIS A 993 12.30 -81.10 -1.77
N ASN A 994 13.24 -81.46 -0.89
CA ASN A 994 14.44 -82.32 -1.01
C ASN A 994 15.15 -82.51 -2.37
N GLY A 995 16.47 -82.23 -2.37
CA GLY A 995 17.45 -82.92 -3.23
C GLY A 995 18.65 -82.08 -3.71
N ARG A 996 19.77 -82.11 -2.98
CA ARG A 996 21.14 -81.76 -3.45
C ARG A 996 21.68 -82.87 -4.39
N PRO A 997 22.90 -82.81 -4.98
CA PRO A 997 23.78 -81.70 -5.48
C PRO A 997 24.45 -82.01 -6.86
N SER A 998 25.12 -81.04 -7.53
CA SER A 998 26.48 -81.17 -8.15
C SER A 998 26.81 -80.11 -9.25
N LYS A 999 27.99 -79.47 -9.14
CA LYS A 999 28.75 -78.70 -10.18
C LYS A 999 29.22 -79.61 -11.35
N PRO A 1000 29.92 -79.15 -12.44
CA PRO A 1000 30.25 -77.81 -13.03
C PRO A 1000 29.90 -77.74 -14.56
N THR A 1001 30.02 -76.65 -15.35
CA THR A 1001 31.22 -76.17 -16.11
C THR A 1001 30.79 -75.18 -17.24
N VAL A 1002 31.35 -73.95 -17.26
CA VAL A 1002 31.99 -73.15 -18.37
C VAL A 1002 31.32 -73.11 -19.77
N THR A 1003 31.11 -71.98 -20.47
CA THR A 1003 32.13 -71.12 -21.14
C THR A 1003 31.63 -69.70 -21.43
N VAL A 1004 32.59 -68.78 -21.45
CA VAL A 1004 32.51 -67.40 -21.97
C VAL A 1004 32.71 -67.44 -23.49
N ASP A 1005 32.07 -66.54 -24.23
CA ASP A 1005 32.72 -65.93 -25.39
C ASP A 1005 32.39 -64.44 -25.46
N ALA A 1006 33.45 -63.66 -25.69
CA ALA A 1006 33.53 -62.22 -25.58
C ALA A 1006 33.50 -61.56 -26.97
N ASN A 1007 33.01 -60.31 -27.02
CA ASN A 1007 33.42 -59.18 -27.88
C ASN A 1007 32.34 -58.09 -27.70
N ALA A 1008 32.58 -56.80 -27.43
CA ALA A 1008 33.79 -55.98 -27.46
C ALA A 1008 33.65 -54.82 -26.46
N ALA A 1009 34.80 -54.29 -26.04
CA ALA A 1009 35.00 -53.24 -25.04
C ALA A 1009 34.70 -51.82 -25.54
N ASN A 1010 34.16 -50.95 -24.67
CA ASN A 1010 34.90 -49.87 -23.97
C ASN A 1010 33.96 -48.81 -23.36
N GLY A 1011 34.21 -48.43 -22.10
CA GLY A 1011 33.97 -47.06 -21.61
C GLY A 1011 33.07 -46.85 -20.39
N GLY A 1012 33.67 -46.75 -19.20
CA GLY A 1012 33.35 -45.68 -18.23
C GLY A 1012 32.31 -45.94 -17.13
N GLN A 1013 32.76 -46.44 -15.99
CA GLN A 1013 32.02 -46.51 -14.71
C GLN A 1013 31.61 -45.12 -14.17
N LEU A 1014 30.37 -45.02 -13.69
CA LEU A 1014 30.01 -44.15 -12.56
C LEU A 1014 29.59 -45.04 -11.37
N SER A 1015 30.21 -44.78 -10.24
CA SER A 1015 30.19 -45.54 -8.99
C SER A 1015 28.82 -45.51 -8.31
N ARG A 1016 28.30 -46.72 -8.03
CA ARG A 1016 27.23 -46.96 -7.06
C ARG A 1016 27.83 -47.02 -5.65
N THR A 1017 27.27 -46.26 -4.72
CA THR A 1017 27.35 -46.57 -3.29
C THR A 1017 25.95 -46.48 -2.70
N GLY A 1018 25.22 -47.60 -2.75
CA GLY A 1018 24.12 -47.90 -1.85
C GLY A 1018 24.60 -49.04 -0.95
N ALA A 1019 24.67 -48.78 0.35
CA ALA A 1019 24.88 -49.83 1.35
C ALA A 1019 23.52 -50.18 1.95
N ASP A 1020 23.16 -51.46 1.81
CA ASP A 1020 21.96 -52.09 2.33
C ASP A 1020 21.92 -52.09 3.87
N VAL A 1021 20.70 -51.91 4.37
CA VAL A 1021 20.29 -52.10 5.77
C VAL A 1021 19.61 -53.45 5.87
N ASN A 1022 20.17 -54.39 6.67
CA ASN A 1022 19.41 -55.30 7.56
C ASN A 1022 20.33 -56.30 8.27
N ALA A 1023 20.40 -56.19 9.61
CA ALA A 1023 20.55 -57.33 10.50
C ALA A 1023 19.90 -57.00 11.85
N VAL A 1024 19.02 -57.89 12.30
CA VAL A 1024 18.06 -57.80 13.40
C VAL A 1024 18.61 -58.48 14.66
N ALA A 1025 18.29 -57.97 15.86
CA ALA A 1025 18.25 -58.78 17.09
C ALA A 1025 17.20 -58.26 18.12
N VAL A 1026 16.04 -58.89 18.06
CA VAL A 1026 15.05 -59.25 19.09
C VAL A 1026 15.48 -59.12 20.57
N ALA A 1027 14.67 -58.44 21.41
CA ALA A 1027 13.83 -59.05 22.47
C ALA A 1027 13.35 -58.05 23.55
N MET A 1028 12.04 -58.02 23.78
CA MET A 1028 11.39 -57.49 24.98
C MET A 1028 11.51 -58.46 26.17
N THR A 1029 11.66 -57.96 27.41
CA THR A 1029 11.13 -58.56 28.66
C THR A 1029 11.19 -57.47 29.77
N LEU A 1030 10.10 -56.76 30.10
CA LEU A 1030 9.06 -57.03 31.11
C LEU A 1030 9.49 -57.00 32.61
N LEU A 1031 8.72 -56.19 33.37
CA LEU A 1031 8.38 -56.23 34.81
C LEU A 1031 9.12 -55.33 35.82
N ALA A 1032 8.44 -54.21 36.15
CA ALA A 1032 7.80 -53.85 37.43
C ALA A 1032 8.49 -54.09 38.79
N LEU A 1033 8.15 -53.18 39.72
CA LEU A 1033 8.44 -53.06 41.18
C LEU A 1033 9.60 -52.09 41.46
N ALA A 1034 9.49 -51.05 42.29
CA ALA A 1034 8.46 -50.51 43.17
C ALA A 1034 8.81 -49.01 43.36
N GLY A 1035 7.88 -48.07 43.28
CA GLY A 1035 7.20 -47.58 44.48
C GLY A 1035 7.66 -46.16 44.85
N ILE A 1036 6.74 -45.18 44.69
CA ILE A 1036 6.46 -44.07 45.64
C ILE A 1036 7.62 -43.06 45.84
N SER A 1037 7.53 -41.76 45.51
CA SER A 1037 6.61 -40.71 45.99
C SER A 1037 6.91 -39.39 45.22
N LEU A 1038 5.92 -38.64 44.72
CA LEU A 1038 5.30 -37.42 45.34
C LEU A 1038 6.35 -36.36 45.74
N SER A 1039 6.34 -35.07 45.35
CA SER A 1039 5.28 -34.10 45.01
C SER A 1039 5.98 -32.78 44.58
N LEU A 1040 5.54 -32.05 43.55
CA LEU A 1040 4.61 -30.89 43.59
C LEU A 1040 5.15 -29.75 44.49
N TRP A 1041 5.08 -28.45 44.19
CA TRP A 1041 4.16 -27.64 43.36
C TRP A 1041 4.71 -26.17 43.44
N LYS A 1042 4.69 -25.31 42.40
CA LYS A 1042 3.56 -24.47 41.91
C LYS A 1042 3.18 -23.36 42.93
N VAL A 1043 2.62 -22.17 42.60
CA VAL A 1043 1.80 -21.75 41.46
C VAL A 1043 1.34 -20.29 41.60
N ARG A 1044 1.04 -19.68 40.44
CA ARG A 1044 0.01 -18.66 40.10
C ARG A 1044 0.01 -17.33 40.90
N ARG A 1045 -0.37 -16.21 40.29
CA ARG A 1045 -1.42 -16.02 39.27
C ARG A 1045 -0.95 -15.27 38.05
#